data_AF-A0A1T4W8N3-F1
#
_entry.id   AF-A0A1T4W8N3-F1
#
_cell.length_a   1.000
_cell.length_b   1.000
_cell.length_c   1.000
_cell.angle_alpha   90.00
_cell.angle_beta   90.00
_cell.angle_gamma   90.00
#
_symmetry.space_group_name_H-M   'P 1'
#
loop_
_entity.id
_entity.type
_entity.pdbx_description
1 polymer ?
#
loop_
_entity_poly.entity_id
_entity_poly.type
_entity_poly.pdbx_seq_one_letter_code
_entity_poly.pdbx_strand_id
1 'polypeptide(L)'
;MKHFIAFCRRNRLFAALLAAELAVVCALAAGLFGAPYKLALTPGDFTNTLPDIAAADDDGLKIWNQIGYHSDDPMTFSADNIALPSGAYEVTVRYFSCQTPDAPTFNMLNAAGSLTFASERSPAAVTFDALRLDDCHRSLTTRLWVGFGARMQDLTATVTYDQGQLYIYSITLTEQPIYRAARLLCFLVLFAAADAALLLLFAHVGERGAARRRALRLPLALAGIALLACLPLFSNYLYFGHDLEFHMQRIAAMAAELSYGQFPVRLTTTTLNGYGYASPLCYCELFLLLPALLYNLWLPLRTCYQVYLFAVTLATCLIAYFSFAKITASRRLGLLGALLYTLSAYRLTCVYTRAAVGEFTAMAFFPLVLLGLYGIYTSDRPRFGDWLPMALGMAAMVQSHLLSCELTALLLILFCLLRLRETLRPARLLAWVKAALLAVGLSAWYLFPFFISTRSIPFLVNRSDLVGKLQKHGLYAVQLFSFFGTAGGSSAEGTTHDMALTPGLPLLLALALAFYCLWRTQARGDTRPAAKHLYTTTGFAVLTLVLSLHAFPWDFVEGWFGPAVGKVVGMFQFPFRFLSLGTLLLCAAALFALQLLPERRAALAAAGLVCAALLTASITETNIMSAQGESSYATYNQNATINSVGTAEYLIDGASSYEAIWAQPKPASGDLHLISYEKREGVAYVSVENDGGEAAISLPIYNYGNYYAADESGAPFAITSGENMRIVLTIPAGYTGTIHVRYHAPGYWRAFEVLSAVSLLGVIGCGAFARRKRRTPATV
;
A
#
# COMPACT_ATOMS: atom_id res chain seq x y z
N MET A 1 11.84 -40.04 -12.76
CA MET A 1 13.32 -40.03 -12.67
C MET A 1 14.03 -40.33 -13.99
N LYS A 2 13.78 -41.46 -14.69
CA LYS A 2 14.49 -41.82 -15.95
C LYS A 2 14.40 -40.77 -17.06
N HIS A 3 13.24 -40.17 -17.30
CA HIS A 3 13.08 -39.09 -18.30
C HIS A 3 13.83 -37.81 -17.96
N PHE A 4 13.93 -37.46 -16.68
CA PHE A 4 14.67 -36.28 -16.21
C PHE A 4 16.18 -36.47 -16.42
N ILE A 5 16.72 -37.64 -16.05
CA ILE A 5 18.14 -37.96 -16.27
C ILE A 5 18.49 -37.93 -17.76
N ALA A 6 17.64 -38.48 -18.63
CA ALA A 6 17.83 -38.42 -20.08
C ALA A 6 17.81 -36.98 -20.61
N PHE A 7 16.94 -36.13 -20.06
CA PHE A 7 16.85 -34.71 -20.40
C PHE A 7 18.10 -33.92 -19.96
N CYS A 8 18.60 -34.13 -18.73
CA CYS A 8 19.83 -33.51 -18.23
C CYS A 8 21.06 -33.92 -19.04
N ARG A 9 21.16 -35.20 -19.43
CA ARG A 9 22.26 -35.69 -20.31
C ARG A 9 22.28 -34.99 -21.68
N ARG A 10 21.10 -34.66 -22.20
CA ARG A 10 20.94 -33.94 -23.48
C ARG A 10 21.18 -32.43 -23.36
N ASN A 11 21.00 -31.85 -22.16
CA ASN A 11 21.12 -30.41 -21.90
C ASN A 11 22.13 -30.16 -20.77
N ARG A 12 23.42 -30.40 -21.05
CA ARG A 12 24.48 -30.38 -20.02
C ARG A 12 24.63 -29.04 -19.28
N LEU A 13 24.50 -27.91 -19.99
CA LEU A 13 24.55 -26.57 -19.36
C LEU A 13 23.38 -26.34 -18.41
N PHE A 14 22.16 -26.74 -18.80
CA PHE A 14 20.99 -26.67 -17.94
C PHE A 14 21.13 -27.56 -16.70
N ALA A 15 21.70 -28.76 -16.86
CA ALA A 15 21.99 -29.64 -15.73
C ALA A 15 23.05 -29.06 -14.78
N ALA A 16 24.07 -28.37 -15.29
CA ALA A 16 25.07 -27.69 -14.47
C ALA A 16 24.46 -26.51 -13.68
N LEU A 17 23.58 -25.73 -14.31
CA LEU A 17 22.84 -24.65 -13.64
C LEU A 17 21.96 -25.20 -12.51
N LEU A 18 21.14 -26.22 -12.78
CA LEU A 18 20.32 -26.87 -11.74
C LEU A 18 21.16 -27.42 -10.57
N ALA A 19 22.35 -27.95 -10.84
CA ALA A 19 23.24 -28.43 -9.80
C ALA A 19 23.80 -27.28 -8.94
N ALA A 20 24.15 -26.14 -9.55
CA ALA A 20 24.58 -24.95 -8.85
C ALA A 20 23.45 -24.35 -8.00
N GLU A 21 22.23 -24.25 -8.55
CA GLU A 21 21.04 -23.81 -7.82
C GLU A 21 20.74 -24.71 -6.63
N LEU A 22 20.80 -26.04 -6.83
CA LEU A 22 20.63 -27.01 -5.75
C LEU A 22 21.70 -26.85 -4.66
N ALA A 23 22.96 -26.59 -5.02
CA ALA A 23 24.03 -26.35 -4.05
C ALA A 23 23.74 -25.10 -3.19
N VAL A 24 23.27 -24.01 -3.80
CA VAL A 24 22.85 -22.80 -3.08
C VAL A 24 21.66 -23.08 -2.16
N VAL A 25 20.63 -23.78 -2.65
CA VAL A 25 19.45 -24.17 -1.85
C VAL A 25 19.85 -25.05 -0.67
N CYS A 26 20.72 -26.04 -0.87
CA CYS A 26 21.22 -26.90 0.19
C CYS A 26 22.03 -26.12 1.23
N ALA A 27 22.88 -25.17 0.80
CA ALA A 27 23.63 -24.31 1.71
C ALA A 27 22.71 -23.40 2.55
N LEU A 28 21.69 -22.79 1.92
CA LEU A 28 20.68 -21.99 2.61
C LEU A 28 19.83 -22.82 3.57
N ALA A 29 19.44 -24.03 3.17
CA ALA A 29 18.68 -24.96 3.99
C ALA A 29 19.48 -25.43 5.22
N ALA A 30 20.78 -25.71 5.06
CA ALA A 30 21.66 -26.01 6.17
C ALA A 30 21.80 -24.81 7.12
N GLY A 31 21.89 -23.59 6.58
CA GLY A 31 21.98 -22.34 7.34
C GLY A 31 20.70 -21.95 8.08
N LEU A 32 19.58 -22.66 7.91
CA LEU A 32 18.37 -22.43 8.72
C LEU A 32 18.60 -22.78 10.20
N PHE A 33 19.47 -23.75 10.46
CA PHE A 33 19.71 -24.29 11.78
C PHE A 33 20.87 -23.57 12.48
N GLY A 34 20.80 -23.44 13.79
CA GLY A 34 21.81 -22.78 14.62
C GLY A 34 21.23 -21.59 15.39
N ALA A 35 21.88 -21.26 16.51
CA ALA A 35 21.45 -20.14 17.35
C ALA A 35 21.47 -18.82 16.55
N PRO A 36 20.55 -17.89 16.85
CA PRO A 36 20.62 -16.53 16.32
C PRO A 36 21.91 -15.86 16.79
N TYR A 37 22.61 -15.17 15.89
CA TYR A 37 23.76 -14.35 16.27
C TYR A 37 23.29 -13.14 17.11
N LYS A 38 24.02 -12.82 18.17
CA LYS A 38 23.77 -11.63 19.00
C LYS A 38 25.08 -10.90 19.23
N LEU A 39 25.06 -9.60 19.04
CA LEU A 39 26.16 -8.69 19.32
C LEU A 39 25.65 -7.57 20.21
N ALA A 40 26.40 -7.24 21.25
CA ALA A 40 26.16 -6.05 22.06
C ALA A 40 27.38 -5.16 21.92
N LEU A 41 27.17 -3.91 21.51
CA LEU A 41 28.16 -2.85 21.57
C LEU A 41 28.02 -2.17 22.92
N THR A 42 29.14 -2.06 23.59
CA THR A 42 29.32 -1.39 24.87
C THR A 42 29.98 -0.04 24.65
N PRO A 43 29.87 0.90 25.62
CA PRO A 43 30.51 2.21 25.53
C PRO A 43 32.01 2.16 25.21
N GLY A 44 32.72 1.17 25.75
CA GLY A 44 34.16 1.00 25.53
C GLY A 44 34.54 0.61 24.09
N ASP A 45 33.57 0.20 23.26
CA ASP A 45 33.80 -0.09 21.84
C ASP A 45 33.87 1.19 20.99
N PHE A 46 33.39 2.32 21.52
CA PHE A 46 33.37 3.59 20.80
C PHE A 46 34.67 4.38 20.98
N THR A 47 35.25 4.80 19.87
CA THR A 47 36.39 5.71 19.88
C THR A 47 35.92 7.11 20.30
N ASN A 48 36.43 7.61 21.42
CA ASN A 48 36.17 8.98 21.88
C ASN A 48 37.27 9.92 21.37
N THR A 49 36.96 10.66 20.31
CA THR A 49 37.85 11.68 19.75
C THR A 49 37.69 13.05 20.43
N LEU A 50 36.68 13.21 21.30
CA LEU A 50 36.27 14.48 21.91
C LEU A 50 36.16 14.35 23.45
N PRO A 51 37.28 14.11 24.16
CA PRO A 51 37.28 13.84 25.61
C PRO A 51 36.79 15.01 26.47
N ASP A 52 36.76 16.23 25.92
CA ASP A 52 36.28 17.42 26.64
C ASP A 52 34.75 17.40 26.84
N ILE A 53 34.01 16.75 25.94
CA ILE A 53 32.55 16.75 25.91
C ILE A 53 31.92 15.35 25.98
N ALA A 54 32.74 14.30 26.12
CA ALA A 54 32.27 12.94 26.22
C ALA A 54 33.17 12.08 27.12
N ALA A 55 32.57 11.12 27.82
CA ALA A 55 33.27 10.02 28.47
C ALA A 55 32.54 8.70 28.21
N ALA A 56 33.32 7.62 28.09
CA ALA A 56 32.81 6.26 28.07
C ALA A 56 33.23 5.58 29.38
N ASP A 57 32.25 5.12 30.15
CA ASP A 57 32.44 4.31 31.36
C ASP A 57 31.58 3.03 31.31
N ASP A 58 31.62 2.24 32.39
CA ASP A 58 30.84 1.00 32.50
C ASP A 58 29.31 1.24 32.41
N ASP A 59 28.84 2.45 32.69
CA ASP A 59 27.42 2.79 32.68
C ASP A 59 26.94 3.29 31.30
N GLY A 60 27.80 3.89 30.48
CA GLY A 60 27.37 4.45 29.19
C GLY A 60 28.44 5.28 28.45
N LEU A 61 28.22 5.49 27.15
CA LEU A 61 28.87 6.57 26.41
C LEU A 61 28.07 7.83 26.70
N LYS A 62 28.60 8.69 27.57
CA LYS A 62 27.95 9.92 28.02
C LYS A 62 28.54 11.10 27.26
N ILE A 63 27.70 11.82 26.53
CA ILE A 63 28.05 13.03 25.78
C ILE A 63 27.25 14.19 26.37
N TRP A 64 27.95 15.26 26.77
CA TRP A 64 27.33 16.44 27.38
C TRP A 64 27.86 17.71 26.72
N ASN A 65 26.96 18.65 26.44
CA ASN A 65 27.39 19.95 25.98
C ASN A 65 28.08 20.72 27.12
N GLN A 66 29.39 20.96 27.00
CA GLN A 66 30.03 22.03 27.78
C GLN A 66 29.63 23.38 27.16
N ILE A 67 29.07 24.29 27.95
CA ILE A 67 28.65 25.62 27.50
C ILE A 67 29.81 26.30 26.75
N GLY A 68 29.69 26.45 25.42
CA GLY A 68 30.67 27.12 24.55
C GLY A 68 31.48 26.22 23.62
N TYR A 69 31.30 24.89 23.64
CA TYR A 69 31.97 23.99 22.69
C TYR A 69 31.30 24.05 21.30
N HIS A 70 32.04 24.51 20.30
CA HIS A 70 31.63 24.54 18.90
C HIS A 70 32.70 23.85 18.05
N SER A 71 32.27 22.91 17.20
CA SER A 71 33.11 22.21 16.24
C SER A 71 32.59 22.49 14.83
N ASP A 72 33.49 22.80 13.90
CA ASP A 72 33.17 22.90 12.47
C ASP A 72 32.97 21.50 11.83
N ASP A 73 33.54 20.46 12.45
CA ASP A 73 33.40 19.06 12.02
C ASP A 73 32.25 18.34 12.75
N PRO A 74 31.58 17.36 12.11
CA PRO A 74 30.55 16.55 12.74
C PRO A 74 31.10 15.81 13.98
N MET A 75 30.47 16.03 15.14
CA MET A 75 30.85 15.38 16.39
C MET A 75 30.38 13.92 16.36
N THR A 76 31.28 13.01 16.02
CA THR A 76 30.96 11.60 15.78
C THR A 76 31.77 10.67 16.68
N PHE A 77 31.11 9.61 17.13
CA PHE A 77 31.70 8.54 17.94
C PHE A 77 31.42 7.22 17.22
N SER A 78 32.48 6.48 16.90
CA SER A 78 32.38 5.27 16.07
C SER A 78 32.90 4.04 16.79
N ALA A 79 32.16 2.94 16.67
CA ALA A 79 32.64 1.59 16.93
C ALA A 79 32.95 0.92 15.58
N ASP A 80 34.24 0.70 15.33
CA ASP A 80 34.76 0.26 14.03
C ASP A 80 35.10 -1.23 13.98
N ASN A 81 35.31 -1.75 12.76
CA ASN A 81 35.77 -3.12 12.52
C ASN A 81 34.84 -4.21 13.11
N ILE A 82 33.54 -3.94 13.15
CA ILE A 82 32.55 -4.89 13.65
C ILE A 82 32.35 -6.00 12.61
N ALA A 83 32.63 -7.23 13.02
CA ALA A 83 32.31 -8.42 12.23
C ALA A 83 30.84 -8.81 12.43
N LEU A 84 30.09 -8.85 11.32
CA LEU A 84 28.66 -9.19 11.34
C LEU A 84 28.30 -10.18 10.21
N PRO A 85 27.76 -11.38 10.51
CA PRO A 85 27.35 -12.31 9.47
C PRO A 85 26.25 -11.76 8.54
N SER A 86 26.12 -12.32 7.33
CA SER A 86 25.00 -11.97 6.45
C SER A 86 23.65 -12.36 7.06
N GLY A 87 22.72 -11.42 7.17
CA GLY A 87 21.45 -11.65 7.86
C GLY A 87 20.62 -10.38 7.99
N ALA A 88 19.51 -10.49 8.71
CA ALA A 88 18.71 -9.36 9.15
C ALA A 88 18.75 -9.31 10.68
N TYR A 89 18.92 -8.13 11.23
CA TYR A 89 19.17 -7.89 12.64
C TYR A 89 18.18 -6.87 13.18
N GLU A 90 17.60 -7.19 14.32
CA GLU A 90 16.95 -6.21 15.17
C GLU A 90 18.01 -5.41 15.90
N VAL A 91 17.98 -4.09 15.74
CA VAL A 91 18.88 -3.17 16.44
C VAL A 91 18.08 -2.49 17.54
N THR A 92 18.43 -2.74 18.80
CA THR A 92 17.83 -2.08 19.97
C THR A 92 18.85 -1.17 20.62
N VAL A 93 18.51 0.11 20.75
CA VAL A 93 19.34 1.13 21.37
C VAL A 93 18.69 1.58 22.66
N ARG A 94 19.39 1.45 23.79
CA ARG A 94 18.99 2.04 25.08
C ARG A 94 19.80 3.31 25.29
N TYR A 95 19.11 4.42 25.49
CA TYR A 95 19.74 5.72 25.53
C TYR A 95 18.95 6.73 26.36
N PHE A 96 19.59 7.85 26.66
CA PHE A 96 18.96 9.08 27.14
C PHE A 96 19.30 10.21 26.18
N SER A 97 18.33 11.08 25.88
CA SER A 97 18.50 12.20 24.97
C SER A 97 17.75 13.41 25.54
N CYS A 98 18.42 14.56 25.53
CA CYS A 98 17.83 15.84 25.90
C CYS A 98 18.51 16.94 25.09
N GLN A 99 17.87 17.37 24.01
CA GLN A 99 18.38 18.44 23.15
C GLN A 99 18.47 19.79 23.89
N THR A 100 17.60 20.02 24.87
CA THR A 100 17.45 21.29 25.60
C THR A 100 17.57 21.10 27.12
N PRO A 101 18.77 20.82 27.67
CA PRO A 101 18.95 20.52 29.10
C PRO A 101 18.52 21.63 30.05
N ASP A 102 18.61 22.89 29.62
CA ASP A 102 18.22 24.05 30.44
C ASP A 102 16.69 24.21 30.59
N ALA A 103 15.93 23.69 29.63
CA ALA A 103 14.48 23.68 29.63
C ALA A 103 13.94 22.37 29.01
N PRO A 104 14.10 21.23 29.70
CA PRO A 104 13.82 19.93 29.12
C PRO A 104 12.36 19.81 28.73
N THR A 105 12.12 19.50 27.45
CA THR A 105 10.78 19.26 26.93
C THR A 105 10.46 17.76 26.90
N PHE A 106 11.39 16.88 26.47
CA PHE A 106 11.14 15.44 26.32
C PHE A 106 10.03 15.09 25.32
N ASN A 107 9.97 15.82 24.20
CA ASN A 107 9.11 15.49 23.06
C ASN A 107 9.91 14.82 21.94
N MET A 108 9.17 14.21 21.01
CA MET A 108 9.76 13.50 19.88
C MET A 108 10.25 14.43 18.76
N LEU A 109 9.96 15.74 18.81
CA LEU A 109 10.50 16.72 17.85
C LEU A 109 11.94 17.12 18.15
N ASN A 110 12.43 16.82 19.34
CA ASN A 110 13.80 17.09 19.76
C ASN A 110 14.62 15.81 19.81
N ALA A 111 15.91 15.93 19.48
CA ALA A 111 16.88 14.85 19.57
C ALA A 111 18.29 15.42 19.76
N ALA A 112 19.08 14.78 20.62
CA ALA A 112 20.46 15.13 20.84
C ALA A 112 21.44 14.49 19.83
N GLY A 113 20.99 13.53 19.03
CA GLY A 113 21.82 12.92 17.99
C GLY A 113 21.13 11.79 17.22
N SER A 114 21.94 11.04 16.46
CA SER A 114 21.50 9.91 15.64
C SER A 114 22.51 8.77 15.58
N LEU A 115 22.06 7.59 15.18
CA LEU A 115 22.87 6.39 14.97
C LEU A 115 22.77 5.95 13.51
N THR A 116 23.91 5.60 12.91
CA THR A 116 23.99 5.01 11.57
C THR A 116 24.92 3.80 11.54
N PHE A 117 24.76 2.97 10.51
CA PHE A 117 25.65 1.83 10.24
C PHE A 117 26.12 1.89 8.79
N ALA A 118 27.41 1.72 8.57
CA ALA A 118 28.02 1.72 7.24
C ALA A 118 29.19 0.72 7.17
N SER A 119 29.63 0.41 5.96
CA SER A 119 30.87 -0.32 5.70
C SER A 119 31.60 0.37 4.55
N GLU A 120 32.89 0.57 4.71
CA GLU A 120 33.75 1.17 3.68
C GLU A 120 34.04 0.17 2.55
N ARG A 121 34.29 -1.10 2.91
CA ARG A 121 34.62 -2.16 1.95
C ARG A 121 33.42 -2.68 1.19
N SER A 122 32.23 -2.65 1.76
CA SER A 122 31.01 -3.18 1.15
C SER A 122 29.77 -2.33 1.45
N PRO A 123 29.73 -1.05 1.02
CA PRO A 123 28.61 -0.14 1.32
C PRO A 123 27.26 -0.69 0.86
N ALA A 124 27.20 -1.27 -0.35
CA ALA A 124 25.97 -1.81 -0.93
C ALA A 124 25.42 -3.05 -0.20
N ALA A 125 26.22 -3.69 0.64
CA ALA A 125 25.78 -4.85 1.42
C ALA A 125 25.11 -4.45 2.73
N VAL A 126 25.26 -3.22 3.21
CA VAL A 126 24.62 -2.73 4.42
C VAL A 126 23.36 -1.95 4.05
N THR A 127 22.24 -2.28 4.66
CA THR A 127 21.01 -1.50 4.53
C THR A 127 20.51 -1.14 5.92
N PHE A 128 20.43 0.15 6.19
CA PHE A 128 19.99 0.74 7.44
C PHE A 128 19.50 2.17 7.15
N ASP A 129 18.39 2.59 7.76
CA ASP A 129 18.02 4.00 7.74
C ASP A 129 18.43 4.64 9.06
N ALA A 130 18.94 5.87 9.01
CA ALA A 130 19.43 6.58 10.19
C ALA A 130 18.39 6.61 11.32
N LEU A 131 18.82 6.20 12.51
CA LEU A 131 17.98 6.17 13.70
C LEU A 131 18.23 7.45 14.51
N ARG A 132 17.28 8.37 14.50
CA ARG A 132 17.31 9.55 15.38
C ARG A 132 17.03 9.12 16.82
N LEU A 133 17.78 9.69 17.76
CA LEU A 133 17.67 9.41 19.18
C LEU A 133 16.88 10.53 19.86
N ASP A 134 15.55 10.45 19.76
CA ASP A 134 14.64 11.50 20.23
C ASP A 134 14.56 11.61 21.77
N ASP A 135 14.17 12.78 22.27
CA ASP A 135 14.10 13.06 23.70
C ASP A 135 12.93 12.33 24.41
N CYS A 136 11.97 11.79 23.64
CA CYS A 136 10.74 11.20 24.15
C CYS A 136 10.94 9.77 24.64
N HIS A 137 11.74 8.99 23.91
CA HIS A 137 11.98 7.58 24.19
C HIS A 137 13.25 7.34 25.02
N ARG A 138 13.35 6.14 25.59
CA ARG A 138 14.54 5.62 26.30
C ARG A 138 15.07 4.33 25.69
N SER A 139 14.29 3.72 24.81
CA SER A 139 14.65 2.55 24.04
C SER A 139 13.98 2.63 22.68
N LEU A 140 14.75 2.45 21.61
CA LEU A 140 14.24 2.39 20.23
C LEU A 140 14.71 1.10 19.57
N THR A 141 13.84 0.53 18.74
CA THR A 141 14.11 -0.69 17.99
C THR A 141 13.92 -0.45 16.49
N THR A 142 14.91 -0.85 15.70
CA THR A 142 14.91 -0.75 14.23
C THR A 142 15.54 -1.99 13.60
N ARG A 143 15.73 -2.01 12.29
CA ARG A 143 16.24 -3.16 11.53
C ARG A 143 17.46 -2.81 10.69
N LEU A 144 18.41 -3.74 10.63
CA LEU A 144 19.64 -3.69 9.83
C LEU A 144 19.71 -4.95 8.96
N TRP A 145 20.14 -4.80 7.71
CA TRP A 145 20.42 -5.94 6.83
C TRP A 145 21.88 -5.94 6.38
N VAL A 146 22.45 -7.15 6.38
CA VAL A 146 23.73 -7.46 5.74
C VAL A 146 23.47 -8.43 4.58
N GLY A 147 23.79 -7.99 3.38
CA GLY A 147 23.51 -8.66 2.11
C GLY A 147 24.02 -10.10 2.05
N PHE A 148 23.31 -10.95 1.30
CA PHE A 148 23.67 -12.35 1.15
C PHE A 148 25.07 -12.52 0.56
N GLY A 149 25.87 -13.40 1.17
CA GLY A 149 27.24 -13.67 0.73
C GLY A 149 28.28 -12.63 1.19
N ALA A 150 27.86 -11.50 1.78
CA ALA A 150 28.78 -10.54 2.36
C ALA A 150 29.42 -11.14 3.63
N ARG A 151 30.75 -11.12 3.68
CA ARG A 151 31.53 -11.37 4.89
C ARG A 151 31.88 -10.02 5.50
N MET A 152 30.96 -9.45 6.27
CA MET A 152 31.19 -8.13 6.88
C MET A 152 32.24 -8.25 7.98
N GLN A 153 33.28 -7.43 7.90
CA GLN A 153 34.38 -7.38 8.86
C GLN A 153 34.72 -5.94 9.29
N ASP A 154 34.12 -4.96 8.62
CA ASP A 154 34.39 -3.53 8.74
C ASP A 154 33.08 -2.74 8.89
N LEU A 155 32.07 -3.33 9.54
CA LEU A 155 30.88 -2.56 9.88
C LEU A 155 31.29 -1.51 10.92
N THR A 156 30.91 -0.27 10.67
CA THR A 156 31.07 0.85 11.59
C THR A 156 29.70 1.28 12.09
N ALA A 157 29.54 1.36 13.40
CA ALA A 157 28.38 1.99 14.04
C ALA A 157 28.78 3.40 14.46
N THR A 158 28.15 4.42 13.87
CA THR A 158 28.49 5.83 14.13
C THR A 158 27.34 6.53 14.84
N VAL A 159 27.61 7.03 16.04
CA VAL A 159 26.75 7.96 16.77
C VAL A 159 27.17 9.38 16.38
N THR A 160 26.26 10.10 15.73
CA THR A 160 26.43 11.52 15.41
C THR A 160 25.73 12.33 16.49
N TYR A 161 26.48 13.12 17.23
CA TYR A 161 25.97 14.03 18.24
C TYR A 161 25.70 15.41 17.62
N ASP A 162 24.52 15.95 17.89
CA ASP A 162 24.09 17.26 17.39
C ASP A 162 24.23 18.33 18.48
N GLN A 163 23.48 18.20 19.58
CA GLN A 163 23.46 19.18 20.68
C GLN A 163 22.80 18.62 21.96
N GLY A 164 23.01 19.27 23.10
CA GLY A 164 22.36 18.94 24.38
C GLY A 164 23.08 17.85 25.19
N GLN A 165 22.35 16.81 25.61
CA GLN A 165 22.88 15.67 26.34
C GLN A 165 22.44 14.37 25.67
N LEU A 166 23.39 13.46 25.41
CA LEU A 166 23.13 12.16 24.79
C LEU A 166 23.93 11.08 25.51
N TYR A 167 23.24 10.12 26.13
CA TYR A 167 23.87 8.99 26.78
C TYR A 167 23.46 7.69 26.08
N ILE A 168 24.41 6.91 25.60
CA ILE A 168 24.16 5.59 25.01
C ILE A 168 24.53 4.53 26.04
N TYR A 169 23.54 3.79 26.52
CA TYR A 169 23.74 2.73 27.51
C TYR A 169 24.11 1.40 26.84
N SER A 170 23.46 1.06 25.74
CA SER A 170 23.76 -0.18 25.00
C SER A 170 23.18 -0.15 23.60
N ILE A 171 23.89 -0.75 22.63
CA ILE A 171 23.36 -1.06 21.31
C ILE A 171 23.42 -2.57 21.11
N THR A 172 22.28 -3.23 20.95
CA THR A 172 22.21 -4.68 20.75
C THR A 172 21.71 -5.00 19.36
N LEU A 173 22.44 -5.85 18.63
CA LEU A 173 22.05 -6.42 17.35
C LEU A 173 21.69 -7.89 17.55
N THR A 174 20.44 -8.25 17.28
CA THR A 174 19.95 -9.64 17.41
C THR A 174 19.49 -10.14 16.05
N GLU A 175 20.13 -11.20 15.54
CA GLU A 175 19.75 -11.81 14.27
C GLU A 175 18.33 -12.38 14.34
N GLN A 176 17.61 -12.29 13.22
CA GLN A 176 16.23 -12.72 13.11
C GLN A 176 16.14 -13.98 12.24
N PRO A 177 16.03 -15.18 12.85
CA PRO A 177 16.15 -16.45 12.13
C PRO A 177 15.09 -16.64 11.05
N ILE A 178 13.91 -16.03 11.20
CA ILE A 178 12.84 -16.07 10.20
C ILE A 178 13.31 -15.52 8.83
N TYR A 179 14.25 -14.58 8.83
CA TYR A 179 14.86 -14.07 7.60
C TYR A 179 15.69 -15.13 6.86
N ARG A 180 16.28 -16.11 7.57
CA ARG A 180 16.97 -17.25 6.93
C ARG A 180 16.00 -18.06 6.07
N ALA A 181 14.80 -18.33 6.59
CA ALA A 181 13.73 -19.00 5.85
C ALA A 181 13.19 -18.14 4.71
N ALA A 182 13.01 -16.84 4.94
CA ALA A 182 12.61 -15.90 3.91
C ALA A 182 13.61 -15.87 2.74
N ARG A 183 14.93 -15.81 3.03
CA ARG A 183 15.99 -15.90 2.01
C ARG A 183 15.90 -17.20 1.21
N LEU A 184 15.78 -18.34 1.88
CA LEU A 184 15.62 -19.63 1.20
C LEU A 184 14.41 -19.62 0.25
N LEU A 185 13.26 -19.11 0.72
CA LEU A 185 12.06 -18.98 -0.11
C LEU A 185 12.29 -18.07 -1.31
N CYS A 186 12.94 -16.91 -1.12
CA CYS A 186 13.28 -15.99 -2.21
C CYS A 186 14.15 -16.66 -3.28
N PHE A 187 15.19 -17.40 -2.87
CA PHE A 187 16.04 -18.14 -3.82
C PHE A 187 15.28 -19.26 -4.52
N LEU A 188 14.40 -20.00 -3.82
CA LEU A 188 13.56 -21.02 -4.45
C LEU A 188 12.62 -20.43 -5.50
N VAL A 189 12.01 -19.27 -5.22
CA VAL A 189 11.14 -18.57 -6.18
C VAL A 189 11.96 -18.04 -7.37
N LEU A 190 13.13 -17.46 -7.11
CA LEU A 190 14.04 -16.95 -8.13
C LEU A 190 14.50 -18.08 -9.06
N PHE A 191 14.98 -19.19 -8.50
CA PHE A 191 15.41 -20.35 -9.28
C PHE A 191 14.25 -20.99 -10.02
N ALA A 192 13.07 -21.14 -9.40
CA ALA A 192 11.88 -21.62 -10.12
C ALA A 192 11.51 -20.71 -11.31
N ALA A 193 11.66 -19.39 -11.18
CA ALA A 193 11.42 -18.44 -12.26
C ALA A 193 12.52 -18.51 -13.34
N ALA A 194 13.78 -18.61 -12.95
CA ALA A 194 14.93 -18.76 -13.85
C ALA A 194 14.85 -20.08 -14.61
N ASP A 195 14.61 -21.20 -13.93
CA ASP A 195 14.37 -22.52 -14.50
C ASP A 195 13.19 -22.51 -15.45
N ALA A 196 12.08 -21.88 -15.06
CA ALA A 196 10.97 -21.69 -15.98
C ALA A 196 11.46 -20.95 -17.23
N ALA A 197 12.09 -19.78 -17.11
CA ALA A 197 12.60 -19.03 -18.26
C ALA A 197 13.56 -19.85 -19.15
N LEU A 198 14.51 -20.58 -18.55
CA LEU A 198 15.48 -21.42 -19.25
C LEU A 198 14.81 -22.63 -19.94
N LEU A 199 13.87 -23.30 -19.28
CA LEU A 199 13.05 -24.36 -19.87
C LEU A 199 12.21 -23.84 -21.02
N LEU A 200 11.71 -22.61 -20.92
CA LEU A 200 10.88 -21.97 -21.94
C LEU A 200 11.72 -21.59 -23.19
N LEU A 201 12.94 -21.10 -22.99
CA LEU A 201 13.80 -20.58 -24.05
C LEU A 201 14.65 -21.66 -24.73
N PHE A 202 15.20 -22.61 -23.97
CA PHE A 202 16.31 -23.47 -24.43
C PHE A 202 16.05 -24.97 -24.40
N ALA A 203 15.15 -25.47 -23.56
CA ALA A 203 15.03 -26.92 -23.30
C ALA A 203 14.35 -27.76 -24.41
N HIS A 204 13.62 -27.14 -25.35
CA HIS A 204 12.87 -27.86 -26.38
C HIS A 204 13.22 -27.37 -27.79
N VAL A 205 13.94 -28.23 -28.53
CA VAL A 205 14.35 -28.02 -29.93
C VAL A 205 13.41 -28.82 -30.86
N GLY A 206 13.21 -28.35 -32.10
CA GLY A 206 12.29 -28.97 -33.09
C GLY A 206 10.84 -28.49 -32.99
N GLU A 207 9.92 -29.18 -33.69
CA GLU A 207 8.51 -28.75 -33.83
C GLU A 207 7.74 -28.64 -32.51
N ARG A 208 7.98 -29.57 -31.57
CA ARG A 208 7.40 -29.52 -30.22
C ARG A 208 7.84 -28.27 -29.43
N GLY A 209 9.09 -27.83 -29.64
CA GLY A 209 9.59 -26.57 -29.10
C GLY A 209 8.94 -25.34 -29.74
N ALA A 210 8.73 -25.36 -31.05
CA ALA A 210 8.07 -24.27 -31.78
C ALA A 210 6.60 -24.09 -31.38
N ALA A 211 5.88 -25.19 -31.14
CA ALA A 211 4.50 -25.15 -30.63
C ALA A 211 4.42 -24.58 -29.21
N ARG A 212 5.35 -24.99 -28.32
CA ARG A 212 5.44 -24.47 -26.94
C ARG A 212 5.77 -22.97 -26.93
N ARG A 213 6.76 -22.53 -27.71
CA ARG A 213 7.09 -21.09 -27.86
C ARG A 213 5.91 -20.26 -28.37
N ARG A 214 5.09 -20.79 -29.29
CA ARG A 214 3.85 -20.12 -29.73
C ARG A 214 2.84 -19.96 -28.60
N ALA A 215 2.67 -20.97 -27.75
CA ALA A 215 1.77 -20.89 -26.59
C ALA A 215 2.22 -19.85 -25.54
N LEU A 216 3.52 -19.52 -25.51
CA LEU A 216 4.12 -18.62 -24.52
C LEU A 216 4.22 -17.16 -24.94
N ARG A 217 3.95 -16.84 -26.21
CA ARG A 217 3.97 -15.45 -26.70
C ARG A 217 3.07 -14.53 -25.88
N LEU A 218 1.90 -15.03 -25.50
CA LEU A 218 0.93 -14.27 -24.72
C LEU A 218 1.42 -14.00 -23.28
N PRO A 219 1.77 -15.01 -22.46
CA PRO A 219 2.27 -14.73 -21.11
C PRO A 219 3.55 -13.90 -21.12
N LEU A 220 4.46 -14.08 -22.10
CA LEU A 220 5.65 -13.24 -22.24
C LEU A 220 5.29 -11.79 -22.59
N ALA A 221 4.31 -11.56 -23.48
CA ALA A 221 3.86 -10.21 -23.79
C ALA A 221 3.22 -9.52 -22.58
N LEU A 222 2.42 -10.24 -21.79
CA LEU A 222 1.82 -9.71 -20.56
C LEU A 222 2.87 -9.41 -19.50
N ALA A 223 3.85 -10.31 -19.31
CA ALA A 223 5.00 -10.07 -18.44
C ALA A 223 5.82 -8.85 -18.91
N GLY A 224 6.06 -8.72 -20.22
CA GLY A 224 6.75 -7.57 -20.80
C GLY A 224 6.02 -6.25 -20.55
N ILE A 225 4.69 -6.21 -20.72
CA ILE A 225 3.88 -5.03 -20.42
C ILE A 225 3.98 -4.66 -18.93
N ALA A 226 3.89 -5.65 -18.03
CA ALA A 226 3.98 -5.43 -16.60
C ALA A 226 5.39 -4.96 -16.18
N LEU A 227 6.45 -5.54 -16.74
CA LEU A 227 7.83 -5.15 -16.48
C LEU A 227 8.12 -3.73 -16.97
N LEU A 228 7.64 -3.36 -18.16
CA LEU A 228 7.74 -1.99 -18.67
C LEU A 228 7.11 -0.99 -17.70
N ALA A 229 5.86 -1.24 -17.27
CA ALA A 229 5.18 -0.39 -16.29
C ALA A 229 5.85 -0.34 -14.90
N CYS A 230 6.79 -1.24 -14.63
CA CYS A 230 7.51 -1.40 -13.37
C CYS A 230 8.98 -1.00 -13.46
N LEU A 231 9.43 -0.34 -14.53
CA LEU A 231 10.82 0.09 -14.69
C LEU A 231 11.34 0.92 -13.50
N PRO A 232 10.58 1.87 -12.92
CA PRO A 232 11.03 2.62 -11.74
C PRO A 232 11.24 1.77 -10.48
N LEU A 233 10.75 0.52 -10.44
CA LEU A 233 10.93 -0.36 -9.27
C LEU A 233 12.31 -1.02 -9.22
N PHE A 234 13.11 -0.95 -10.29
CA PHE A 234 14.43 -1.59 -10.38
C PHE A 234 15.55 -0.68 -9.85
N SER A 235 15.26 0.11 -8.81
CA SER A 235 16.23 0.92 -8.08
C SER A 235 16.36 0.43 -6.63
N ASN A 236 17.43 0.86 -5.94
CA ASN A 236 17.67 0.58 -4.53
C ASN A 236 17.02 1.62 -3.59
N TYR A 237 16.05 2.38 -4.08
CA TYR A 237 15.29 3.40 -3.36
C TYR A 237 13.85 3.48 -3.90
N LEU A 238 13.01 4.30 -3.28
CA LEU A 238 11.70 4.68 -3.80
C LEU A 238 11.75 6.14 -4.26
N TYR A 239 10.98 6.46 -5.29
CA TYR A 239 10.74 7.84 -5.69
C TYR A 239 9.68 8.46 -4.79
N PHE A 240 9.81 9.76 -4.50
CA PHE A 240 8.79 10.51 -3.77
C PHE A 240 7.41 10.36 -4.42
N GLY A 241 6.39 10.20 -3.58
CA GLY A 241 5.00 10.26 -3.98
C GLY A 241 4.15 10.85 -2.86
N HIS A 242 3.05 11.52 -3.22
CA HIS A 242 2.25 12.32 -2.28
C HIS A 242 1.80 11.53 -1.03
N ASP A 243 1.34 10.29 -1.22
CA ASP A 243 0.83 9.45 -0.13
C ASP A 243 1.85 8.38 0.32
N LEU A 244 3.10 8.43 -0.14
CA LEU A 244 4.07 7.34 0.07
C LEU A 244 4.35 7.10 1.56
N GLU A 245 4.66 8.17 2.31
CA GLU A 245 4.93 8.13 3.75
C GLU A 245 3.77 7.48 4.52
N PHE A 246 2.54 7.90 4.20
CA PHE A 246 1.32 7.35 4.80
C PHE A 246 1.18 5.84 4.56
N HIS A 247 1.48 5.37 3.34
CA HIS A 247 1.39 3.95 3.05
C HIS A 247 2.55 3.13 3.65
N MET A 248 3.74 3.72 3.78
CA MET A 248 4.87 3.06 4.45
C MET A 248 4.57 2.87 5.94
N GLN A 249 4.02 3.91 6.58
CA GLN A 249 3.53 3.89 7.95
C GLN A 249 2.50 2.76 8.14
N ARG A 250 1.48 2.69 7.28
CA ARG A 250 0.42 1.68 7.36
C ARG A 250 0.92 0.25 7.22
N ILE A 251 1.86 0.00 6.30
CA ILE A 251 2.43 -1.33 6.11
C ILE A 251 3.21 -1.77 7.36
N ALA A 252 4.06 -0.88 7.89
CA ALA A 252 4.86 -1.18 9.08
C ALA A 252 3.97 -1.37 10.32
N ALA A 253 2.97 -0.51 10.50
CA ALA A 253 2.03 -0.62 11.61
C ALA A 253 1.17 -1.88 11.51
N MET A 254 0.62 -2.20 10.33
CA MET A 254 -0.12 -3.45 10.12
C MET A 254 0.76 -4.67 10.45
N ALA A 255 2.02 -4.67 10.02
CA ALA A 255 2.95 -5.76 10.31
C ALA A 255 3.12 -5.96 11.82
N ALA A 256 3.31 -4.86 12.57
CA ALA A 256 3.37 -4.87 14.03
C ALA A 256 2.07 -5.42 14.64
N GLU A 257 0.90 -4.91 14.25
CA GLU A 257 -0.39 -5.36 14.79
C GLU A 257 -0.69 -6.84 14.50
N LEU A 258 -0.29 -7.32 13.32
CA LEU A 258 -0.38 -8.75 12.99
C LEU A 258 0.54 -9.59 13.89
N SER A 259 1.74 -9.12 14.21
CA SER A 259 2.63 -9.82 15.17
C SER A 259 2.07 -9.84 16.60
N TYR A 260 1.26 -8.85 16.96
CA TYR A 260 0.55 -8.80 18.25
C TYR A 260 -0.73 -9.65 18.27
N GLY A 261 -1.03 -10.37 17.18
CA GLY A 261 -2.20 -11.24 17.06
C GLY A 261 -3.49 -10.52 16.67
N GLN A 262 -3.44 -9.25 16.26
CA GLN A 262 -4.61 -8.51 15.81
C GLN A 262 -4.98 -8.89 14.37
N PHE A 263 -5.89 -9.86 14.18
CA PHE A 263 -6.42 -10.21 12.86
C PHE A 263 -7.96 -10.29 12.84
N PRO A 264 -8.63 -9.57 11.93
CA PRO A 264 -8.13 -8.47 11.10
C PRO A 264 -7.64 -7.28 11.95
N VAL A 265 -6.68 -6.51 11.44
CA VAL A 265 -6.21 -5.27 12.07
C VAL A 265 -7.31 -4.20 12.00
N ARG A 266 -7.63 -3.58 13.13
CA ARG A 266 -8.68 -2.55 13.30
C ARG A 266 -8.13 -1.24 13.85
N LEU A 267 -7.09 -1.32 14.68
CA LEU A 267 -6.40 -0.16 15.23
C LEU A 267 -4.90 -0.38 15.12
N THR A 268 -4.18 0.64 14.66
CA THR A 268 -2.71 0.64 14.62
C THR A 268 -2.18 1.33 15.87
N THR A 269 -1.78 0.57 16.88
CA THR A 269 -1.39 1.04 18.22
C THR A 269 -0.03 1.72 18.25
N THR A 270 0.82 1.49 17.24
CA THR A 270 2.16 2.10 17.12
C THR A 270 2.14 3.46 16.40
N THR A 271 1.07 3.78 15.68
CA THR A 271 0.92 5.02 14.90
C THR A 271 0.81 6.24 15.81
N LEU A 272 1.26 7.40 15.31
CA LEU A 272 1.27 8.67 16.05
C LEU A 272 1.97 8.54 17.41
N ASN A 273 3.24 8.11 17.41
CA ASN A 273 4.02 7.94 18.64
C ASN A 273 3.34 7.03 19.68
N GLY A 274 2.70 5.98 19.19
CA GLY A 274 1.91 5.06 20.00
C GLY A 274 0.51 5.55 20.39
N TYR A 275 0.05 6.75 20.05
CA TYR A 275 -1.30 7.21 20.42
C TYR A 275 -2.40 6.33 19.83
N GLY A 276 -2.11 5.66 18.72
CA GLY A 276 -3.05 4.83 18.01
C GLY A 276 -3.70 5.57 16.85
N TYR A 277 -4.02 4.86 15.78
CA TYR A 277 -4.77 5.42 14.64
C TYR A 277 -5.73 4.39 14.05
N ALA A 278 -6.98 4.82 13.82
CA ALA A 278 -8.08 3.98 13.38
C ALA A 278 -8.25 3.92 11.84
N SER A 279 -7.19 4.22 11.08
CA SER A 279 -7.22 4.09 9.62
C SER A 279 -7.71 2.72 9.10
N PRO A 280 -7.41 1.56 9.73
CA PRO A 280 -7.87 0.28 9.19
C PRO A 280 -9.40 0.09 9.25
N LEU A 281 -10.09 0.86 10.10
CA LEU A 281 -11.56 0.89 10.16
C LEU A 281 -12.16 1.74 9.05
N CYS A 282 -11.51 2.85 8.68
CA CYS A 282 -12.01 3.83 7.70
C CYS A 282 -11.51 3.60 6.28
N TYR A 283 -10.38 2.92 6.13
CA TYR A 283 -9.69 2.66 4.89
C TYR A 283 -9.33 1.17 4.85
N CYS A 284 -10.03 0.38 4.03
CA CYS A 284 -9.76 -1.06 3.96
C CYS A 284 -8.33 -1.35 3.49
N GLU A 285 -7.67 -2.28 4.18
CA GLU A 285 -6.25 -2.55 3.99
C GLU A 285 -5.96 -4.00 3.54
N LEU A 286 -6.96 -4.74 3.06
CA LEU A 286 -6.81 -6.17 2.73
C LEU A 286 -5.58 -6.45 1.86
N PHE A 287 -5.37 -5.63 0.83
CA PHE A 287 -4.26 -5.83 -0.10
C PHE A 287 -2.89 -5.46 0.51
N LEU A 288 -2.86 -4.61 1.54
CA LEU A 288 -1.64 -4.32 2.31
C LEU A 288 -1.19 -5.47 3.21
N LEU A 289 -2.03 -6.50 3.38
CA LEU A 289 -1.63 -7.73 4.06
C LEU A 289 -0.41 -8.38 3.39
N LEU A 290 -0.30 -8.30 2.05
CA LEU A 290 0.85 -8.84 1.33
C LEU A 290 2.17 -8.15 1.76
N PRO A 291 2.36 -6.82 1.59
CA PRO A 291 3.60 -6.18 2.02
C PRO A 291 3.82 -6.24 3.54
N ALA A 292 2.76 -6.22 4.36
CA ALA A 292 2.91 -6.35 5.82
C ALA A 292 3.45 -7.72 6.25
N LEU A 293 2.95 -8.81 5.64
CA LEU A 293 3.46 -10.16 5.89
C LEU A 293 4.90 -10.33 5.39
N LEU A 294 5.25 -9.74 4.24
CA LEU A 294 6.64 -9.72 3.76
C LEU A 294 7.55 -8.96 4.74
N TYR A 295 7.06 -7.87 5.34
CA TYR A 295 7.79 -7.15 6.36
C TYR A 295 7.96 -7.99 7.65
N ASN A 296 6.96 -8.79 8.03
CA ASN A 296 7.10 -9.76 9.14
C ASN A 296 8.06 -10.92 8.82
N LEU A 297 8.32 -11.21 7.54
CA LEU A 297 9.41 -12.08 7.09
C LEU A 297 10.78 -11.38 7.08
N TRP A 298 10.88 -10.18 7.68
CA TRP A 298 12.11 -9.40 7.80
C TRP A 298 12.72 -8.97 6.47
N LEU A 299 11.90 -8.78 5.43
CA LEU A 299 12.34 -8.07 4.22
C LEU A 299 12.38 -6.55 4.48
N PRO A 300 13.25 -5.78 3.79
CA PRO A 300 13.21 -4.31 3.86
C PRO A 300 11.83 -3.77 3.44
N LEU A 301 11.35 -2.72 4.12
CA LEU A 301 10.02 -2.14 3.88
C LEU A 301 9.86 -1.68 2.42
N ARG A 302 10.87 -1.01 1.87
CA ARG A 302 10.99 -0.68 0.45
C ARG A 302 10.74 -1.88 -0.45
N THR A 303 11.42 -2.99 -0.21
CA THR A 303 11.27 -4.22 -1.01
C THR A 303 9.85 -4.77 -0.92
N CYS A 304 9.24 -4.72 0.27
CA CYS A 304 7.84 -5.12 0.46
C CYS A 304 6.90 -4.28 -0.41
N TYR A 305 7.10 -2.96 -0.44
CA TYR A 305 6.29 -2.05 -1.28
C TYR A 305 6.54 -2.25 -2.78
N GLN A 306 7.79 -2.42 -3.21
CA GLN A 306 8.13 -2.73 -4.61
C GLN A 306 7.45 -4.03 -5.08
N VAL A 307 7.48 -5.09 -4.27
CA VAL A 307 6.79 -6.35 -4.56
C VAL A 307 5.27 -6.12 -4.66
N TYR A 308 4.70 -5.30 -3.79
CA TYR A 308 3.29 -4.94 -3.84
C TYR A 308 2.92 -4.20 -5.14
N LEU A 309 3.69 -3.17 -5.52
CA LEU A 309 3.48 -2.42 -6.77
C LEU A 309 3.56 -3.32 -8.00
N PHE A 310 4.54 -4.22 -8.04
CA PHE A 310 4.66 -5.21 -9.11
C PHE A 310 3.46 -6.17 -9.14
N ALA A 311 3.05 -6.70 -7.98
CA ALA A 311 1.92 -7.62 -7.89
C ALA A 311 0.61 -6.98 -8.36
N VAL A 312 0.32 -5.75 -7.94
CA VAL A 312 -0.88 -5.01 -8.38
C VAL A 312 -0.81 -4.65 -9.86
N THR A 313 0.37 -4.30 -10.38
CA THR A 313 0.55 -3.99 -11.81
C THR A 313 0.40 -5.24 -12.68
N LEU A 314 0.95 -6.37 -12.26
CA LEU A 314 0.75 -7.65 -12.92
C LEU A 314 -0.73 -8.06 -12.86
N ALA A 315 -1.38 -7.95 -11.71
CA ALA A 315 -2.81 -8.22 -11.57
C ALA A 315 -3.65 -7.33 -12.49
N THR A 316 -3.34 -6.02 -12.58
CA THR A 316 -3.99 -5.08 -13.50
C THR A 316 -3.87 -5.56 -14.95
N CYS A 317 -2.66 -5.91 -15.39
CA CYS A 317 -2.41 -6.36 -16.76
C CYS A 317 -3.17 -7.66 -17.08
N LEU A 318 -3.14 -8.64 -16.17
CA LEU A 318 -3.82 -9.93 -16.33
C LEU A 318 -5.34 -9.79 -16.34
N ILE A 319 -5.89 -9.00 -15.42
CA ILE A 319 -7.32 -8.74 -15.30
C ILE A 319 -7.84 -7.96 -16.52
N ALA A 320 -7.11 -6.92 -16.94
CA ALA A 320 -7.43 -6.15 -18.15
C ALA A 320 -7.42 -7.05 -19.38
N TYR A 321 -6.37 -7.87 -19.56
CA TYR A 321 -6.28 -8.83 -20.66
C TYR A 321 -7.49 -9.78 -20.68
N PHE A 322 -7.76 -10.43 -19.55
CA PHE A 322 -8.86 -11.38 -19.43
C PHE A 322 -10.22 -10.72 -19.77
N SER A 323 -10.44 -9.52 -19.25
CA SER A 323 -11.70 -8.79 -19.42
C SER A 323 -11.90 -8.34 -20.86
N PHE A 324 -10.91 -7.63 -21.42
CA PHE A 324 -11.00 -7.14 -22.78
C PHE A 324 -11.00 -8.26 -23.83
N ALA A 325 -10.25 -9.35 -23.62
CA ALA A 325 -10.26 -10.50 -24.51
C ALA A 325 -11.65 -11.17 -24.56
N LYS A 326 -12.36 -11.22 -23.43
CA LYS A 326 -13.73 -11.74 -23.37
C LYS A 326 -14.74 -10.78 -24.01
N ILE A 327 -14.68 -9.50 -23.67
CA ILE A 327 -15.60 -8.47 -24.21
C ILE A 327 -15.51 -8.39 -25.73
N THR A 328 -14.29 -8.44 -26.28
CA THR A 328 -14.05 -8.31 -27.72
C THR A 328 -14.04 -9.64 -28.46
N ALA A 329 -14.13 -10.77 -27.75
CA ALA A 329 -13.90 -12.11 -28.27
C ALA A 329 -12.57 -12.27 -29.07
N SER A 330 -11.55 -11.45 -28.76
CA SER A 330 -10.29 -11.40 -29.50
C SER A 330 -9.09 -11.34 -28.56
N ARG A 331 -8.19 -12.32 -28.67
CA ARG A 331 -6.94 -12.35 -27.89
C ARG A 331 -6.01 -11.18 -28.23
N ARG A 332 -6.01 -10.72 -29.48
CA ARG A 332 -5.16 -9.59 -29.95
C ARG A 332 -5.67 -8.27 -29.37
N LEU A 333 -6.98 -8.03 -29.45
CA LEU A 333 -7.59 -6.83 -28.87
C LEU A 333 -7.54 -6.85 -27.34
N GLY A 334 -7.67 -8.03 -26.71
CA GLY A 334 -7.44 -8.17 -25.28
C GLY A 334 -6.03 -7.79 -24.85
N LEU A 335 -5.01 -8.22 -25.60
CA LEU A 335 -3.61 -7.84 -25.34
C LEU A 335 -3.37 -6.33 -25.55
N LEU A 336 -3.94 -5.75 -26.61
CA LEU A 336 -3.88 -4.30 -26.84
C LEU A 336 -4.56 -3.54 -25.69
N GLY A 337 -5.74 -3.96 -25.25
CA GLY A 337 -6.44 -3.34 -24.12
C GLY A 337 -5.64 -3.41 -22.82
N ALA A 338 -4.98 -4.55 -22.55
CA ALA A 338 -4.09 -4.68 -21.40
C ALA A 338 -2.89 -3.73 -21.48
N LEU A 339 -2.28 -3.59 -22.66
CA LEU A 339 -1.16 -2.66 -22.89
C LEU A 339 -1.61 -1.21 -22.66
N LEU A 340 -2.69 -0.78 -23.32
CA LEU A 340 -3.20 0.59 -23.22
C LEU A 340 -3.60 0.96 -21.79
N TYR A 341 -4.21 0.02 -21.06
CA TYR A 341 -4.67 0.27 -19.70
C TYR A 341 -3.54 0.26 -18.67
N THR A 342 -2.59 -0.67 -18.79
CA THR A 342 -1.48 -0.79 -17.83
C THR A 342 -0.49 0.37 -17.96
N LEU A 343 -0.27 0.84 -19.19
CA LEU A 343 0.69 1.91 -19.54
C LEU A 343 0.04 3.30 -19.69
N SER A 344 -1.24 3.48 -19.33
CA SER A 344 -1.88 4.79 -19.42
C SER A 344 -1.23 5.79 -18.46
N ALA A 345 -1.03 7.03 -18.91
CA ALA A 345 -0.36 8.07 -18.13
C ALA A 345 -1.00 8.27 -16.75
N TYR A 346 -2.33 8.45 -16.69
CA TYR A 346 -3.04 8.64 -15.43
C TYR A 346 -2.81 7.51 -14.41
N ARG A 347 -2.78 6.25 -14.87
CA ARG A 347 -2.48 5.11 -14.00
C ARG A 347 -1.05 5.20 -13.46
N LEU A 348 -0.07 5.49 -14.31
CA LEU A 348 1.33 5.64 -13.89
C LEU A 348 1.48 6.79 -12.89
N THR A 349 0.78 7.92 -13.11
CA THR A 349 0.70 9.02 -12.13
C THR A 349 0.14 8.54 -10.79
N CYS A 350 -0.92 7.73 -10.79
CA CYS A 350 -1.48 7.17 -9.55
C CYS A 350 -0.48 6.25 -8.81
N VAL A 351 0.29 5.46 -9.55
CA VAL A 351 1.27 4.52 -8.98
C VAL A 351 2.50 5.24 -8.42
N TYR A 352 3.09 6.16 -9.18
CA TYR A 352 4.42 6.70 -8.86
C TYR A 352 4.40 8.14 -8.35
N THR A 353 3.62 9.04 -8.94
CA THR A 353 3.56 10.45 -8.50
C THR A 353 2.71 10.63 -7.25
N ARG A 354 1.52 10.02 -7.25
CA ARG A 354 0.61 10.13 -6.11
C ARG A 354 0.90 9.09 -5.04
N ALA A 355 1.45 7.94 -5.42
CA ALA A 355 1.51 6.75 -4.58
C ALA A 355 0.13 6.39 -3.98
N ALA A 356 -0.96 6.61 -4.73
CA ALA A 356 -2.34 6.46 -4.26
C ALA A 356 -2.75 4.98 -4.20
N VAL A 357 -2.29 4.26 -3.16
CA VAL A 357 -2.36 2.79 -3.07
C VAL A 357 -3.76 2.25 -3.25
N GLY A 358 -4.76 2.82 -2.58
CA GLY A 358 -6.13 2.36 -2.74
C GLY A 358 -6.63 2.53 -4.18
N GLU A 359 -6.44 3.71 -4.77
CA GLU A 359 -6.98 4.02 -6.09
C GLU A 359 -6.34 3.17 -7.20
N PHE A 360 -5.01 3.08 -7.27
CA PHE A 360 -4.39 2.27 -8.32
C PHE A 360 -4.66 0.77 -8.13
N THR A 361 -4.92 0.32 -6.91
CA THR A 361 -5.34 -1.06 -6.63
C THR A 361 -6.79 -1.29 -7.06
N ALA A 362 -7.68 -0.32 -6.84
CA ALA A 362 -9.05 -0.37 -7.34
C ALA A 362 -9.10 -0.41 -8.88
N MET A 363 -8.25 0.37 -9.55
CA MET A 363 -8.11 0.37 -11.01
C MET A 363 -7.80 -1.04 -11.57
N ALA A 364 -7.07 -1.89 -10.84
CA ALA A 364 -6.81 -3.27 -11.26
C ALA A 364 -8.10 -4.07 -11.52
N PHE A 365 -9.20 -3.73 -10.83
CA PHE A 365 -10.46 -4.46 -10.86
C PHE A 365 -11.56 -3.81 -11.72
N PHE A 366 -11.36 -2.57 -12.17
CA PHE A 366 -12.29 -1.88 -13.08
C PHE A 366 -12.63 -2.69 -14.34
N PRO A 367 -11.66 -3.37 -15.00
CA PRO A 367 -11.99 -4.21 -16.16
C PRO A 367 -12.94 -5.37 -15.84
N LEU A 368 -12.91 -5.93 -14.62
CA LEU A 368 -13.87 -6.98 -14.21
C LEU A 368 -15.29 -6.46 -14.08
N VAL A 369 -15.44 -5.24 -13.55
CA VAL A 369 -16.73 -4.56 -13.46
C VAL A 369 -17.31 -4.35 -14.86
N LEU A 370 -16.49 -3.84 -15.79
CA LEU A 370 -16.90 -3.67 -17.18
C LEU A 370 -17.26 -5.01 -17.85
N LEU A 371 -16.49 -6.07 -17.58
CA LEU A 371 -16.80 -7.42 -18.07
C LEU A 371 -18.14 -7.93 -17.52
N GLY A 372 -18.41 -7.71 -16.23
CA GLY A 372 -19.68 -8.10 -15.61
C GLY A 372 -20.86 -7.33 -16.18
N LEU A 373 -20.70 -6.01 -16.37
CA LEU A 373 -21.69 -5.16 -17.02
C LEU A 373 -21.99 -5.66 -18.44
N TYR A 374 -20.94 -5.93 -19.22
CA TYR A 374 -21.06 -6.48 -20.56
C TYR A 374 -21.80 -7.83 -20.56
N GLY A 375 -21.43 -8.75 -19.66
CA GLY A 375 -22.04 -10.08 -19.55
C GLY A 375 -23.53 -10.04 -19.21
N ILE A 376 -23.93 -9.16 -18.29
CA ILE A 376 -25.34 -8.99 -17.86
C ILE A 376 -26.21 -8.46 -19.02
N TYR A 377 -25.70 -7.55 -19.85
CA TYR A 377 -26.51 -6.92 -20.91
C TYR A 377 -26.43 -7.61 -22.27
N THR A 378 -25.43 -8.46 -22.49
CA THR A 378 -25.30 -9.26 -23.73
C THR A 378 -25.92 -10.65 -23.63
N SER A 379 -26.34 -11.06 -22.42
CA SER A 379 -27.04 -12.33 -22.19
C SER A 379 -28.52 -12.09 -21.91
N ASP A 380 -29.40 -12.90 -22.53
CA ASP A 380 -30.84 -12.87 -22.23
C ASP A 380 -31.14 -13.39 -20.82
N ARG A 381 -30.39 -14.41 -20.39
CA ARG A 381 -30.44 -14.99 -19.03
C ARG A 381 -29.04 -15.05 -18.46
N PRO A 382 -28.55 -13.98 -17.79
CA PRO A 382 -27.21 -13.94 -17.23
C PRO A 382 -26.98 -15.09 -16.24
N ARG A 383 -25.94 -15.89 -16.48
CA ARG A 383 -25.54 -17.01 -15.63
C ARG A 383 -24.48 -16.55 -14.63
N PHE A 384 -24.13 -17.44 -13.71
CA PHE A 384 -23.10 -17.19 -12.68
C PHE A 384 -21.82 -16.57 -13.25
N GLY A 385 -21.29 -17.10 -14.36
CA GLY A 385 -20.07 -16.56 -14.98
C GLY A 385 -20.20 -15.19 -15.66
N ASP A 386 -21.43 -14.71 -15.87
CA ASP A 386 -21.72 -13.43 -16.55
C ASP A 386 -21.82 -12.28 -15.54
N TRP A 387 -22.39 -12.52 -14.35
CA TRP A 387 -22.51 -11.51 -13.29
C TRP A 387 -21.45 -11.62 -12.18
N LEU A 388 -20.76 -12.76 -12.03
CA LEU A 388 -19.68 -12.91 -11.03
C LEU A 388 -18.56 -11.86 -11.17
N PRO A 389 -18.07 -11.50 -12.38
CA PRO A 389 -17.05 -10.46 -12.52
C PRO A 389 -17.47 -9.11 -11.92
N MET A 390 -18.77 -8.76 -12.02
CA MET A 390 -19.32 -7.56 -11.38
C MET A 390 -19.18 -7.66 -9.86
N ALA A 391 -19.61 -8.77 -9.25
CA ALA A 391 -19.52 -8.97 -7.81
C ALA A 391 -18.08 -8.92 -7.29
N LEU A 392 -17.16 -9.63 -7.95
CA LEU A 392 -15.75 -9.67 -7.57
C LEU A 392 -15.07 -8.32 -7.75
N GLY A 393 -15.37 -7.61 -8.85
CA GLY A 393 -14.83 -6.27 -9.10
C GLY A 393 -15.28 -5.26 -8.04
N MET A 394 -16.58 -5.21 -7.74
CA MET A 394 -17.13 -4.33 -6.71
C MET A 394 -16.59 -4.68 -5.31
N ALA A 395 -16.56 -5.96 -4.94
CA ALA A 395 -16.02 -6.40 -3.64
C ALA A 395 -14.53 -6.08 -3.47
N ALA A 396 -13.74 -6.21 -4.54
CA ALA A 396 -12.31 -5.88 -4.51
C ALA A 396 -12.10 -4.36 -4.35
N MET A 397 -12.90 -3.53 -5.04
CA MET A 397 -12.83 -2.07 -4.86
C MET A 397 -13.23 -1.64 -3.45
N VAL A 398 -14.27 -2.22 -2.83
CA VAL A 398 -14.58 -1.96 -1.42
C VAL A 398 -13.38 -2.29 -0.53
N GLN A 399 -12.64 -3.34 -0.86
CA GLN A 399 -11.51 -3.81 -0.07
C GLN A 399 -10.18 -3.09 -0.36
N SER A 400 -10.15 -2.18 -1.33
CA SER A 400 -8.97 -1.37 -1.66
C SER A 400 -9.21 0.14 -1.53
N HIS A 401 -10.36 0.64 -2.00
CA HIS A 401 -10.67 2.07 -2.04
C HIS A 401 -12.17 2.32 -2.21
N LEU A 402 -12.85 2.66 -1.10
CA LEU A 402 -14.29 2.94 -1.07
C LEU A 402 -14.71 4.04 -2.06
N LEU A 403 -13.91 5.09 -2.19
CA LEU A 403 -14.22 6.22 -3.09
C LEU A 403 -14.27 5.79 -4.56
N SER A 404 -13.35 4.92 -5.00
CA SER A 404 -13.41 4.36 -6.36
C SER A 404 -14.62 3.45 -6.55
N CYS A 405 -15.03 2.72 -5.51
CA CYS A 405 -16.25 1.92 -5.53
C CYS A 405 -17.50 2.80 -5.68
N GLU A 406 -17.59 3.91 -4.95
CA GLU A 406 -18.70 4.86 -5.02
C GLU A 406 -18.81 5.53 -6.39
N LEU A 407 -17.71 6.05 -6.94
CA LEU A 407 -17.67 6.63 -8.29
C LEU A 407 -18.11 5.61 -9.35
N THR A 408 -17.67 4.36 -9.21
CA THR A 408 -18.09 3.27 -10.12
C THR A 408 -19.57 2.97 -9.97
N ALA A 409 -20.08 2.85 -8.74
CA ALA A 409 -21.49 2.61 -8.46
C ALA A 409 -22.38 3.72 -9.03
N LEU A 410 -21.97 4.99 -8.94
CA LEU A 410 -22.69 6.13 -9.51
C LEU A 410 -22.83 6.00 -11.03
N LEU A 411 -21.75 5.68 -11.75
CA LEU A 411 -21.81 5.45 -13.20
C LEU A 411 -22.66 4.22 -13.56
N LEU A 412 -22.59 3.14 -12.78
CA LEU A 412 -23.43 1.95 -12.99
C LEU A 412 -24.91 2.25 -12.77
N ILE A 413 -25.26 3.05 -11.75
CA ILE A 413 -26.62 3.51 -11.50
C ILE A 413 -27.10 4.34 -12.69
N LEU A 414 -26.32 5.33 -13.13
CA LEU A 414 -26.65 6.15 -14.31
C LEU A 414 -26.87 5.27 -15.56
N PHE A 415 -25.99 4.30 -15.80
CA PHE A 415 -26.15 3.33 -16.89
C PHE A 415 -27.45 2.53 -16.76
N CYS A 416 -27.75 2.04 -15.57
CA CYS A 416 -28.97 1.29 -15.28
C CYS A 416 -30.24 2.13 -15.50
N LEU A 417 -30.21 3.42 -15.15
CA LEU A 417 -31.30 4.37 -15.36
C LEU A 417 -31.51 4.69 -16.85
N LEU A 418 -30.44 4.96 -17.60
CA LEU A 418 -30.52 5.18 -19.05
C LEU A 418 -31.05 3.94 -19.80
N ARG A 419 -30.89 2.75 -19.21
CA ARG A 419 -31.40 1.48 -19.73
C ARG A 419 -32.46 0.84 -18.82
N LEU A 420 -33.25 1.63 -18.12
CA LEU A 420 -34.15 1.15 -17.05
C LEU A 420 -35.03 -0.03 -17.48
N ARG A 421 -35.67 0.06 -18.66
CA ARG A 421 -36.53 -1.02 -19.20
C ARG A 421 -35.76 -2.32 -19.43
N GLU A 422 -34.51 -2.24 -19.86
CA GLU A 422 -33.63 -3.39 -20.04
C GLU A 422 -33.15 -3.94 -18.68
N THR A 423 -32.84 -3.07 -17.73
CA THR A 423 -32.36 -3.40 -16.39
C THR A 423 -33.42 -4.13 -15.56
N LEU A 424 -34.67 -3.66 -15.61
CA LEU A 424 -35.80 -4.22 -14.84
C LEU A 424 -36.32 -5.56 -15.39
N ARG A 425 -35.75 -6.09 -16.47
CA ARG A 425 -36.07 -7.46 -16.91
C ARG A 425 -35.73 -8.44 -15.79
N PRO A 426 -36.65 -9.36 -15.39
CA PRO A 426 -36.47 -10.18 -14.19
C PRO A 426 -35.12 -10.92 -14.10
N ALA A 427 -34.66 -11.50 -15.21
CA ALA A 427 -33.39 -12.22 -15.24
C ALA A 427 -32.15 -11.32 -15.02
N ARG A 428 -32.19 -10.07 -15.53
CA ARG A 428 -31.10 -9.10 -15.38
C ARG A 428 -31.14 -8.43 -14.01
N LEU A 429 -32.32 -8.05 -13.53
CA LEU A 429 -32.49 -7.53 -12.18
C LEU A 429 -32.01 -8.54 -11.14
N LEU A 430 -32.36 -9.82 -11.30
CA LEU A 430 -31.88 -10.88 -10.42
C LEU A 430 -30.35 -11.03 -10.48
N ALA A 431 -29.73 -10.87 -11.65
CA ALA A 431 -28.27 -10.91 -11.79
C ALA A 431 -27.59 -9.73 -11.07
N TRP A 432 -28.14 -8.52 -11.18
CA TRP A 432 -27.71 -7.34 -10.43
C TRP A 432 -27.82 -7.54 -8.92
N VAL A 433 -28.97 -8.01 -8.44
CA VAL A 433 -29.19 -8.30 -7.01
C VAL A 433 -28.22 -9.35 -6.50
N LYS A 434 -28.01 -10.45 -7.24
CA LYS A 434 -27.01 -11.48 -6.89
C LYS A 434 -25.60 -10.92 -6.84
N ALA A 435 -25.23 -10.08 -7.79
CA ALA A 435 -23.91 -9.46 -7.81
C ALA A 435 -23.70 -8.52 -6.63
N ALA A 436 -24.71 -7.69 -6.30
CA ALA A 436 -24.67 -6.76 -5.18
C ALA A 436 -24.62 -7.50 -3.83
N LEU A 437 -25.49 -8.49 -3.62
CA LEU A 437 -25.50 -9.29 -2.38
C LEU A 437 -24.20 -10.06 -2.18
N LEU A 438 -23.64 -10.62 -3.25
CA LEU A 438 -22.35 -11.30 -3.16
C LEU A 438 -21.21 -10.32 -2.86
N ALA A 439 -21.21 -9.13 -3.48
CA ALA A 439 -20.21 -8.12 -3.18
C ALA A 439 -20.27 -7.67 -1.71
N VAL A 440 -21.48 -7.39 -1.19
CA VAL A 440 -21.70 -7.07 0.23
C VAL A 440 -21.27 -8.22 1.13
N GLY A 441 -21.63 -9.46 0.80
CA GLY A 441 -21.22 -10.65 1.56
C GLY A 441 -19.70 -10.79 1.65
N LEU A 442 -18.99 -10.67 0.52
CA LEU A 442 -17.52 -10.74 0.48
C LEU A 442 -16.84 -9.61 1.24
N SER A 443 -17.50 -8.45 1.36
CA SER A 443 -16.95 -7.27 2.03
C SER A 443 -17.49 -7.03 3.45
N ALA A 444 -18.40 -7.89 3.94
CA ALA A 444 -19.08 -7.72 5.23
C ALA A 444 -18.11 -7.55 6.41
N TRP A 445 -17.02 -8.33 6.43
CA TRP A 445 -15.97 -8.28 7.46
C TRP A 445 -15.37 -6.88 7.67
N TYR A 446 -15.40 -6.04 6.63
CA TYR A 446 -14.91 -4.66 6.67
C TYR A 446 -16.06 -3.65 6.73
N LEU A 447 -17.06 -3.78 5.85
CA LEU A 447 -18.14 -2.80 5.68
C LEU A 447 -18.92 -2.56 6.96
N PHE A 448 -19.30 -3.61 7.69
CA PHE A 448 -20.11 -3.44 8.90
C PHE A 448 -19.31 -2.79 10.04
N PRO A 449 -18.10 -3.24 10.40
CA PRO A 449 -17.24 -2.52 11.35
C PRO A 449 -16.98 -1.07 10.96
N PHE A 450 -16.76 -0.79 9.66
CA PHE A 450 -16.63 0.58 9.15
C PHE A 450 -17.88 1.42 9.45
N PHE A 451 -19.07 0.98 9.03
CA PHE A 451 -20.31 1.75 9.24
C PHE A 451 -20.63 1.97 10.71
N ILE A 452 -20.37 0.98 11.57
CA ILE A 452 -20.57 1.10 13.01
C ILE A 452 -19.60 2.14 13.58
N SER A 453 -18.31 2.03 13.26
CA SER A 453 -17.27 2.91 13.79
C SER A 453 -17.44 4.35 13.33
N THR A 454 -17.73 4.57 12.04
CA THR A 454 -17.98 5.91 11.47
C THR A 454 -19.22 6.58 12.05
N ARG A 455 -20.16 5.80 12.60
CA ARG A 455 -21.35 6.33 13.29
C ARG A 455 -21.08 6.62 14.77
N SER A 456 -20.23 5.83 15.44
CA SER A 456 -19.98 5.95 16.88
C SER A 456 -18.80 6.86 17.23
N ILE A 457 -17.83 7.00 16.34
CA ILE A 457 -16.62 7.80 16.53
C ILE A 457 -16.76 9.08 15.70
N PRO A 458 -16.61 10.28 16.31
CA PRO A 458 -16.69 11.54 15.59
C PRO A 458 -15.38 11.78 14.82
N PHE A 459 -15.17 11.12 13.68
CA PHE A 459 -13.96 11.34 12.87
C PHE A 459 -13.93 12.73 12.21
N LEU A 460 -12.75 13.34 12.09
CA LEU A 460 -12.57 14.63 11.42
C LEU A 460 -13.07 14.63 9.97
N VAL A 461 -12.88 13.55 9.21
CA VAL A 461 -13.38 13.41 7.83
C VAL A 461 -14.91 13.57 7.70
N ASN A 462 -15.65 13.36 8.80
CA ASN A 462 -17.11 13.50 8.80
C ASN A 462 -17.57 14.96 8.99
N ARG A 463 -16.67 15.88 9.32
CA ARG A 463 -16.98 17.30 9.51
C ARG A 463 -17.21 17.99 8.18
N SER A 464 -18.39 18.58 8.04
CA SER A 464 -18.83 19.24 6.80
C SER A 464 -18.03 20.48 6.44
N ASP A 465 -17.46 21.18 7.43
CA ASP A 465 -16.66 22.40 7.22
C ASP A 465 -15.22 22.11 6.77
N LEU A 466 -14.75 20.87 6.95
CA LEU A 466 -13.46 20.38 6.48
C LEU A 466 -13.54 19.74 5.09
N VAL A 467 -14.74 19.57 4.53
CA VAL A 467 -14.94 19.10 3.15
C VAL A 467 -14.46 20.21 2.21
N GLY A 468 -13.27 20.04 1.64
CA GLY A 468 -12.71 20.97 0.67
C GLY A 468 -13.64 21.17 -0.54
N LYS A 469 -13.62 22.37 -1.13
CA LYS A 469 -14.38 22.67 -2.35
C LYS A 469 -13.80 21.87 -3.52
N LEU A 470 -14.58 20.90 -4.01
CA LEU A 470 -14.19 20.00 -5.11
C LEU A 470 -13.72 20.77 -6.34
N GLN A 471 -14.37 21.90 -6.62
CA GLN A 471 -14.14 22.72 -7.80
C GLN A 471 -12.67 23.13 -7.96
N LYS A 472 -12.00 23.47 -6.85
CA LYS A 472 -10.58 23.89 -6.85
C LYS A 472 -9.63 22.82 -7.40
N HIS A 473 -10.00 21.55 -7.27
CA HIS A 473 -9.21 20.41 -7.74
C HIS A 473 -9.68 19.90 -9.11
N GLY A 474 -10.58 20.62 -9.77
CA GLY A 474 -11.01 20.33 -11.13
C GLY A 474 -9.90 20.60 -12.14
N LEU A 475 -9.83 19.77 -13.18
CA LEU A 475 -8.82 19.88 -14.21
C LEU A 475 -9.14 20.98 -15.24
N TYR A 476 -8.17 21.81 -15.62
CA TYR A 476 -8.33 22.66 -16.80
C TYR A 476 -8.29 21.82 -18.08
N ALA A 477 -9.14 22.13 -19.05
CA ALA A 477 -9.26 21.34 -20.28
C ALA A 477 -7.92 21.17 -21.02
N VAL A 478 -7.03 22.17 -20.95
CA VAL A 478 -5.68 22.10 -21.53
C VAL A 478 -4.81 20.99 -20.91
N GLN A 479 -4.99 20.69 -19.62
CA GLN A 479 -4.21 19.66 -18.92
C GLN A 479 -4.56 18.25 -19.41
N LEU A 480 -5.76 18.02 -19.96
CA LEU A 480 -6.07 16.75 -20.65
C LEU A 480 -5.07 16.49 -21.79
N PHE A 481 -4.62 17.54 -22.48
CA PHE A 481 -3.68 17.47 -23.59
C PHE A 481 -2.21 17.59 -23.17
N SER A 482 -1.93 17.62 -21.86
CA SER A 482 -0.56 17.58 -21.32
C SER A 482 0.03 16.17 -21.44
N PHE A 483 0.23 15.72 -22.69
CA PHE A 483 0.62 14.34 -23.01
C PHE A 483 1.89 13.87 -22.31
N PHE A 484 2.75 14.82 -21.94
CA PHE A 484 4.07 14.62 -21.32
C PHE A 484 4.20 15.41 -20.00
N GLY A 485 3.09 15.51 -19.25
CA GLY A 485 3.04 16.26 -17.99
C GLY A 485 4.12 15.87 -16.98
N THR A 486 4.34 16.76 -16.01
CA THR A 486 5.36 16.63 -14.98
C THR A 486 5.02 15.51 -13.99
N ALA A 487 6.07 14.83 -13.52
CA ALA A 487 5.94 13.70 -12.61
C ALA A 487 5.74 14.09 -11.14
N GLY A 488 5.66 15.38 -10.81
CA GLY A 488 5.42 15.93 -9.47
C GLY A 488 4.48 17.13 -9.53
N GLY A 489 4.22 17.75 -8.38
CA GLY A 489 3.34 18.91 -8.29
C GLY A 489 1.97 18.66 -7.66
N SER A 490 1.20 19.73 -7.48
CA SER A 490 -0.12 19.67 -6.81
C SER A 490 -1.25 19.39 -7.81
N SER A 491 -2.50 19.59 -7.36
CA SER A 491 -3.72 19.62 -8.18
C SER A 491 -4.56 20.87 -7.94
N ALA A 492 -4.01 21.86 -7.22
CA ALA A 492 -4.77 22.95 -6.59
C ALA A 492 -4.28 24.36 -6.98
N GLU A 493 -3.23 24.47 -7.79
CA GLU A 493 -2.52 25.74 -8.07
C GLU A 493 -2.53 26.11 -9.57
N GLY A 494 -3.61 25.80 -10.28
CA GLY A 494 -3.74 26.18 -11.69
C GLY A 494 -3.17 25.14 -12.63
N THR A 495 -2.37 25.55 -13.61
CA THR A 495 -1.75 24.64 -14.60
C THR A 495 -0.23 24.52 -14.46
N THR A 496 0.39 25.33 -13.61
CA THR A 496 1.84 25.38 -13.37
C THR A 496 2.22 24.46 -12.22
N HIS A 497 3.23 23.60 -12.42
CA HIS A 497 3.68 22.62 -11.41
C HIS A 497 2.56 21.69 -10.91
N ASP A 498 1.63 21.32 -11.79
CA ASP A 498 0.60 20.33 -11.50
C ASP A 498 1.07 18.94 -11.93
N MET A 499 0.64 17.92 -11.19
CA MET A 499 0.92 16.54 -11.58
C MET A 499 0.28 16.18 -12.93
N ALA A 500 0.81 15.16 -13.62
CA ALA A 500 0.25 14.70 -14.89
C ALA A 500 -1.17 14.11 -14.76
N LEU A 501 -2.18 14.98 -14.88
CA LEU A 501 -3.61 14.64 -14.82
C LEU A 501 -4.19 14.47 -16.24
N THR A 502 -3.69 13.48 -16.98
CA THR A 502 -4.15 13.16 -18.35
C THR A 502 -4.31 11.65 -18.57
N PRO A 503 -5.29 11.20 -19.38
CA PRO A 503 -5.32 9.83 -19.90
C PRO A 503 -4.10 9.47 -20.75
N GLY A 504 -3.37 10.47 -21.26
CA GLY A 504 -2.20 10.33 -22.14
C GLY A 504 -2.55 10.32 -23.62
N LEU A 505 -1.54 10.55 -24.46
CA LEU A 505 -1.64 10.58 -25.92
C LEU A 505 -2.37 9.35 -26.54
N PRO A 506 -2.07 8.08 -26.17
CA PRO A 506 -2.74 6.94 -26.79
C PRO A 506 -4.26 6.95 -26.58
N LEU A 507 -4.74 7.37 -25.41
CA LEU A 507 -6.17 7.35 -25.10
C LEU A 507 -6.91 8.54 -25.70
N LEU A 508 -6.25 9.67 -25.90
CA LEU A 508 -6.80 10.78 -26.67
C LEU A 508 -6.83 10.48 -28.18
N LEU A 509 -5.83 9.78 -28.72
CA LEU A 509 -5.89 9.23 -30.08
C LEU A 509 -7.01 8.18 -30.21
N ALA A 510 -7.23 7.36 -29.19
CA ALA A 510 -8.36 6.43 -29.16
C ALA A 510 -9.71 7.16 -29.15
N LEU A 511 -9.84 8.28 -28.43
CA LEU A 511 -11.04 9.12 -28.45
C LEU A 511 -11.29 9.69 -29.85
N ALA A 512 -10.26 10.22 -30.50
CA ALA A 512 -10.35 10.71 -31.88
C ALA A 512 -10.75 9.58 -32.86
N LEU A 513 -10.17 8.39 -32.70
CA LEU A 513 -10.51 7.19 -33.48
C LEU A 513 -11.97 6.76 -33.26
N ALA A 514 -12.46 6.84 -32.01
CA ALA A 514 -13.84 6.53 -31.67
C ALA A 514 -14.81 7.49 -32.35
N PHE A 515 -14.57 8.81 -32.29
CA PHE A 515 -15.38 9.81 -33.01
C PHE A 515 -15.37 9.58 -34.53
N TYR A 516 -14.20 9.32 -35.11
CA TYR A 516 -14.09 8.99 -36.55
C TYR A 516 -14.94 7.76 -36.92
N CYS A 517 -14.87 6.70 -36.12
CA CYS A 517 -15.64 5.48 -36.37
C CYS A 517 -17.14 5.72 -36.18
N LEU A 518 -17.55 6.46 -35.16
CA LEU A 518 -18.96 6.81 -34.92
C LEU A 518 -19.56 7.61 -36.08
N TRP A 519 -18.85 8.64 -36.55
CA TRP A 519 -19.25 9.42 -37.71
C TRP A 519 -19.42 8.53 -38.96
N ARG A 520 -18.45 7.64 -39.21
CA ARG A 520 -18.51 6.70 -40.34
C ARG A 520 -19.67 5.71 -40.21
N THR A 521 -19.94 5.20 -39.02
CA THR A 521 -21.07 4.27 -38.78
C THR A 521 -22.41 4.95 -38.99
N GLN A 522 -22.55 6.20 -38.54
CA GLN A 522 -23.76 6.98 -38.74
C GLN A 522 -23.98 7.29 -40.24
N ALA A 523 -22.95 7.72 -40.94
CA ALA A 523 -23.00 8.01 -42.38
C ALA A 523 -23.34 6.77 -43.23
N ARG A 524 -23.04 5.56 -42.74
CA ARG A 524 -23.27 4.30 -43.46
C ARG A 524 -24.47 3.49 -42.96
N GLY A 525 -25.17 3.95 -41.91
CA GLY A 525 -26.25 3.19 -41.28
C GLY A 525 -25.81 1.85 -40.70
N ASP A 526 -24.60 1.77 -40.14
CA ASP A 526 -24.02 0.51 -39.63
C ASP A 526 -24.73 0.04 -38.35
N THR A 527 -25.34 -1.15 -38.41
CA THR A 527 -26.12 -1.74 -37.31
C THR A 527 -25.35 -2.77 -36.48
N ARG A 528 -24.03 -2.91 -36.69
CA ARG A 528 -23.21 -3.87 -35.94
C ARG A 528 -23.27 -3.59 -34.42
N PRO A 529 -23.33 -4.63 -33.56
CA PRO A 529 -23.35 -4.46 -32.10
C PRO A 529 -22.18 -3.62 -31.56
N ALA A 530 -21.01 -3.73 -32.20
CA ALA A 530 -19.82 -2.95 -31.87
C ALA A 530 -20.04 -1.43 -31.98
N ALA A 531 -20.91 -0.95 -32.88
CA ALA A 531 -21.23 0.48 -32.99
C ALA A 531 -22.05 0.97 -31.79
N LYS A 532 -23.05 0.19 -31.33
CA LYS A 532 -23.83 0.50 -30.12
C LYS A 532 -22.95 0.50 -28.87
N HIS A 533 -22.03 -0.47 -28.76
CA HIS A 533 -21.07 -0.53 -27.66
C HIS A 533 -20.10 0.66 -27.71
N LEU A 534 -19.55 0.99 -28.88
CA LEU A 534 -18.68 2.16 -29.07
C LEU A 534 -19.38 3.45 -28.66
N TYR A 535 -20.62 3.67 -29.11
CA TYR A 535 -21.40 4.85 -28.74
C TYR A 535 -21.56 4.97 -27.23
N THR A 536 -21.92 3.86 -26.57
CA THR A 536 -22.10 3.81 -25.12
C THR A 536 -20.79 4.08 -24.38
N THR A 537 -19.70 3.38 -24.71
CA THR A 537 -18.41 3.55 -24.03
C THR A 537 -17.82 4.94 -24.26
N THR A 538 -17.98 5.50 -25.47
CA THR A 538 -17.49 6.84 -25.79
C THR A 538 -18.29 7.91 -25.06
N GLY A 539 -19.63 7.79 -25.01
CA GLY A 539 -20.47 8.72 -24.25
C GLY A 539 -20.13 8.76 -22.76
N PHE A 540 -19.96 7.59 -22.14
CA PHE A 540 -19.53 7.52 -20.74
C PHE A 540 -18.08 7.98 -20.54
N ALA A 541 -17.17 7.71 -21.48
CA ALA A 541 -15.81 8.23 -21.41
C ALA A 541 -15.79 9.77 -21.43
N VAL A 542 -16.51 10.38 -22.38
CA VAL A 542 -16.66 11.85 -22.46
C VAL A 542 -17.28 12.40 -21.19
N LEU A 543 -18.32 11.76 -20.65
CA LEU A 543 -18.93 12.15 -19.38
C LEU A 543 -17.88 12.17 -18.25
N THR A 544 -17.09 11.10 -18.09
CA THR A 544 -16.05 11.07 -17.04
C THR A 544 -14.97 12.12 -17.24
N LEU A 545 -14.60 12.43 -18.49
CA LEU A 545 -13.67 13.53 -18.77
C LEU A 545 -14.30 14.87 -18.36
N VAL A 546 -15.55 15.14 -18.72
CA VAL A 546 -16.27 16.36 -18.35
C VAL A 546 -16.38 16.50 -16.83
N LEU A 547 -16.75 15.44 -16.12
CA LEU A 547 -16.86 15.43 -14.66
C LEU A 547 -15.52 15.68 -13.96
N SER A 548 -14.39 15.39 -14.63
CA SER A 548 -13.06 15.69 -14.10
C SER A 548 -12.63 17.15 -14.27
N LEU A 549 -13.32 17.94 -15.12
CA LEU A 549 -12.92 19.30 -15.45
C LEU A 549 -13.35 20.32 -14.38
N HIS A 550 -12.53 21.35 -14.22
CA HIS A 550 -12.90 22.61 -13.56
C HIS A 550 -14.07 23.30 -14.27
N ALA A 551 -14.31 23.04 -15.55
CA ALA A 551 -15.47 23.61 -16.24
C ALA A 551 -16.81 23.02 -15.73
N PHE A 552 -16.79 21.84 -15.12
CA PHE A 552 -18.00 21.26 -14.52
C PHE A 552 -18.27 21.92 -13.17
N PRO A 553 -19.49 22.45 -12.93
CA PRO A 553 -19.73 23.38 -11.82
C PRO A 553 -20.05 22.64 -10.52
N TRP A 554 -19.05 21.99 -9.93
CA TRP A 554 -19.20 21.22 -8.68
C TRP A 554 -19.71 22.07 -7.51
N ASP A 555 -19.25 23.31 -7.37
CA ASP A 555 -19.71 24.22 -6.31
C ASP A 555 -21.20 24.57 -6.46
N PHE A 556 -21.68 24.72 -7.69
CA PHE A 556 -23.10 24.96 -7.97
C PHE A 556 -23.94 23.72 -7.63
N VAL A 557 -23.47 22.52 -7.99
CA VAL A 557 -24.15 21.26 -7.65
C VAL A 557 -24.27 21.10 -6.14
N GLU A 558 -23.20 21.38 -5.39
CA GLU A 558 -23.20 21.35 -3.93
C GLU A 558 -24.22 22.34 -3.34
N GLY A 559 -24.22 23.59 -3.82
CA GLY A 559 -25.11 24.64 -3.32
C GLY A 559 -26.59 24.46 -3.69
N TRP A 560 -26.88 23.97 -4.90
CA TRP A 560 -28.24 23.87 -5.43
C TRP A 560 -29.03 22.69 -4.87
N PHE A 561 -28.38 21.54 -4.69
CA PHE A 561 -29.04 20.32 -4.21
C PHE A 561 -29.04 20.18 -2.67
N GLY A 562 -28.45 21.16 -1.97
CA GLY A 562 -28.44 21.27 -0.52
C GLY A 562 -27.39 20.39 0.17
N PRO A 563 -27.25 20.54 1.51
CA PRO A 563 -26.13 19.96 2.27
C PRO A 563 -26.02 18.43 2.20
N ALA A 564 -27.14 17.72 2.03
CA ALA A 564 -27.14 16.27 1.92
C ALA A 564 -26.48 15.79 0.62
N VAL A 565 -26.78 16.44 -0.51
CA VAL A 565 -26.13 16.13 -1.80
C VAL A 565 -24.71 16.70 -1.80
N GLY A 566 -24.50 17.88 -1.20
CA GLY A 566 -23.18 18.43 -1.00
C GLY A 566 -22.25 17.50 -0.22
N LYS A 567 -22.75 16.78 0.79
CA LYS A 567 -21.99 15.76 1.51
C LYS A 567 -21.63 14.56 0.63
N VAL A 568 -22.56 14.05 -0.17
CA VAL A 568 -22.31 12.94 -1.11
C VAL A 568 -21.32 13.34 -2.21
N VAL A 569 -21.43 14.55 -2.74
CA VAL A 569 -20.49 15.10 -3.73
C VAL A 569 -19.13 15.35 -3.09
N GLY A 570 -19.11 15.90 -1.88
CA GLY A 570 -17.95 16.11 -1.02
C GLY A 570 -17.09 14.86 -0.82
N MET A 571 -17.73 13.68 -0.74
CA MET A 571 -17.05 12.39 -0.60
C MET A 571 -16.12 12.05 -1.77
N PHE A 572 -16.34 12.61 -2.98
CA PHE A 572 -15.45 12.33 -4.11
C PHE A 572 -14.03 12.87 -3.89
N GLN A 573 -13.88 13.88 -3.00
CA GLN A 573 -12.65 14.60 -2.61
C GLN A 573 -11.96 15.34 -3.77
N PHE A 574 -11.81 14.71 -4.94
CA PHE A 574 -11.08 15.22 -6.09
C PHE A 574 -11.77 14.84 -7.41
N PRO A 575 -12.21 15.82 -8.23
CA PRO A 575 -12.83 15.56 -9.54
C PRO A 575 -11.93 14.78 -10.51
N PHE A 576 -10.61 15.00 -10.47
CA PHE A 576 -9.69 14.29 -11.36
C PHE A 576 -9.74 12.75 -11.22
N ARG A 577 -10.29 12.20 -10.12
CA ARG A 577 -10.48 10.74 -9.95
C ARG A 577 -11.41 10.13 -10.99
N PHE A 578 -12.27 10.90 -11.64
CA PHE A 578 -13.06 10.41 -12.78
C PHE A 578 -12.17 9.96 -13.96
N LEU A 579 -10.92 10.43 -14.06
CA LEU A 579 -9.95 9.96 -15.05
C LEU A 579 -9.58 8.48 -14.88
N SER A 580 -9.66 7.91 -13.68
CA SER A 580 -9.47 6.46 -13.46
C SER A 580 -10.48 5.65 -14.28
N LEU A 581 -11.75 6.05 -14.24
CA LEU A 581 -12.85 5.41 -14.99
C LEU A 581 -12.82 5.78 -16.47
N GLY A 582 -12.50 7.05 -16.79
CA GLY A 582 -12.31 7.51 -18.16
C GLY A 582 -11.25 6.72 -18.90
N THR A 583 -10.14 6.41 -18.23
CA THR A 583 -9.04 5.59 -18.77
C THR A 583 -9.52 4.20 -19.20
N LEU A 584 -10.32 3.53 -18.37
CA LEU A 584 -10.92 2.22 -18.70
C LEU A 584 -11.86 2.32 -19.91
N LEU A 585 -12.74 3.33 -19.90
CA LEU A 585 -13.78 3.51 -20.93
C LEU A 585 -13.18 3.91 -22.28
N LEU A 586 -12.13 4.72 -22.30
CA LEU A 586 -11.35 5.06 -23.49
C LEU A 586 -10.64 3.83 -24.07
N CYS A 587 -10.07 2.96 -23.22
CA CYS A 587 -9.53 1.68 -23.67
C CYS A 587 -10.62 0.83 -24.35
N ALA A 588 -11.79 0.68 -23.72
CA ALA A 588 -12.91 -0.06 -24.30
C ALA A 588 -13.41 0.54 -25.63
N ALA A 589 -13.52 1.87 -25.70
CA ALA A 589 -13.88 2.59 -26.92
C ALA A 589 -12.86 2.34 -28.05
N ALA A 590 -11.55 2.36 -27.75
CA ALA A 590 -10.50 2.03 -28.71
C ALA A 590 -10.73 0.64 -29.34
N LEU A 591 -11.01 -0.36 -28.51
CA LEU A 591 -11.18 -1.74 -28.98
C LEU A 591 -12.43 -1.90 -29.85
N PHE A 592 -13.56 -1.31 -29.45
CA PHE A 592 -14.78 -1.34 -30.27
C PHE A 592 -14.63 -0.56 -31.58
N ALA A 593 -13.91 0.56 -31.58
CA ALA A 593 -13.60 1.31 -32.81
C ALA A 593 -12.77 0.47 -33.79
N LEU A 594 -11.75 -0.24 -33.30
CA LEU A 594 -10.93 -1.13 -34.12
C LEU A 594 -11.72 -2.28 -34.76
N GLN A 595 -12.75 -2.81 -34.08
CA GLN A 595 -13.64 -3.84 -34.64
C GLN A 595 -14.50 -3.34 -35.83
N LEU A 596 -14.70 -2.02 -35.93
CA LEU A 596 -15.49 -1.41 -36.99
C LEU A 596 -14.68 -1.09 -38.25
N LEU A 597 -13.35 -1.11 -38.14
CA LEU A 597 -12.42 -0.82 -39.22
C LEU A 597 -12.08 -2.06 -40.07
N PRO A 598 -11.74 -1.88 -41.35
CA PRO A 598 -11.13 -2.94 -42.15
C PRO A 598 -9.79 -3.39 -41.54
N GLU A 599 -9.46 -4.68 -41.66
CA GLU A 599 -8.31 -5.30 -40.98
C GLU A 599 -7.00 -4.52 -41.13
N ARG A 600 -6.66 -4.08 -42.35
CA ARG A 600 -5.43 -3.29 -42.60
C ARG A 600 -5.42 -1.95 -41.85
N ARG A 601 -6.55 -1.24 -41.83
CA ARG A 601 -6.67 0.05 -41.11
C ARG A 601 -6.70 -0.16 -39.60
N ALA A 602 -7.36 -1.22 -39.14
CA ALA A 602 -7.37 -1.61 -37.74
C ALA A 602 -5.95 -1.95 -37.25
N ALA A 603 -5.16 -2.69 -38.04
CA ALA A 603 -3.78 -3.02 -37.70
C ALA A 603 -2.88 -1.76 -37.61
N LEU A 604 -3.00 -0.83 -38.56
CA LEU A 604 -2.26 0.43 -38.54
C LEU A 604 -2.66 1.31 -37.35
N ALA A 605 -3.97 1.46 -37.09
CA ALA A 605 -4.45 2.22 -35.93
C ALA A 605 -3.99 1.58 -34.61
N ALA A 606 -4.06 0.26 -34.49
CA ALA A 606 -3.56 -0.46 -33.32
C ALA A 606 -2.05 -0.26 -33.13
N ALA A 607 -1.26 -0.33 -34.20
CA ALA A 607 0.19 -0.07 -34.14
C ALA A 607 0.48 1.37 -33.69
N GLY A 608 -0.24 2.36 -34.23
CA GLY A 608 -0.14 3.77 -33.80
C GLY A 608 -0.45 3.96 -32.31
N LEU A 609 -1.52 3.30 -31.81
CA LEU A 609 -1.87 3.33 -30.39
C LEU A 609 -0.79 2.68 -29.51
N VAL A 610 -0.19 1.58 -29.95
CA VAL A 610 0.94 0.93 -29.23
C VAL A 610 2.15 1.84 -29.19
N CYS A 611 2.55 2.43 -30.32
CA CYS A 611 3.69 3.36 -30.35
C CYS A 611 3.45 4.57 -29.45
N ALA A 612 2.25 5.16 -29.49
CA ALA A 612 1.88 6.27 -28.61
C ALA A 612 1.89 5.89 -27.13
N ALA A 613 1.44 4.68 -26.78
CA ALA A 613 1.46 4.19 -25.41
C ALA A 613 2.87 3.95 -24.88
N LEU A 614 3.74 3.32 -25.69
CA LEU A 614 5.15 3.14 -25.32
C LEU A 614 5.86 4.49 -25.17
N LEU A 615 5.67 5.42 -26.11
CA LEU A 615 6.25 6.75 -26.03
C LEU A 615 5.79 7.51 -24.77
N THR A 616 4.49 7.49 -24.50
CA THR A 616 3.91 8.19 -23.33
C THR A 616 4.46 7.58 -22.04
N ALA A 617 4.43 6.25 -21.91
CA ALA A 617 4.93 5.57 -20.71
C ALA A 617 6.43 5.84 -20.48
N SER A 618 7.26 5.73 -21.52
CA SER A 618 8.70 6.00 -21.40
C SER A 618 8.99 7.43 -20.96
N ILE A 619 8.24 8.43 -21.48
CA ILE A 619 8.42 9.83 -21.07
C ILE A 619 7.94 10.04 -19.63
N THR A 620 6.77 9.50 -19.26
CA THR A 620 6.26 9.58 -17.89
C THR A 620 7.23 8.96 -16.89
N GLU A 621 7.76 7.77 -17.16
CA GLU A 621 8.74 7.09 -16.32
C GLU A 621 10.07 7.85 -16.25
N THR A 622 10.56 8.39 -17.38
CA THR A 622 11.76 9.24 -17.38
C THR A 622 11.57 10.49 -16.52
N ASN A 623 10.40 11.12 -16.59
CA ASN A 623 10.06 12.27 -15.74
C ASN A 623 10.00 11.87 -14.26
N ILE A 624 9.45 10.71 -13.92
CA ILE A 624 9.43 10.20 -12.53
C ILE A 624 10.86 10.02 -12.03
N MET A 625 11.71 9.39 -12.85
CA MET A 625 13.09 9.08 -12.46
C MET A 625 13.99 10.32 -12.36
N SER A 626 13.70 11.39 -13.11
CA SER A 626 14.54 12.60 -13.15
C SER A 626 14.06 13.74 -12.25
N ALA A 627 12.77 13.81 -11.95
CA ALA A 627 12.18 14.96 -11.24
C ALA A 627 11.82 14.68 -9.77
N GLN A 628 11.84 13.42 -9.33
CA GLN A 628 11.45 13.05 -7.97
C GLN A 628 12.65 12.77 -7.06
N GLY A 629 12.51 13.15 -5.80
CA GLY A 629 13.49 12.82 -4.76
C GLY A 629 13.54 11.31 -4.50
N GLU A 630 14.69 10.85 -4.02
CA GLU A 630 14.96 9.45 -3.70
C GLU A 630 14.81 9.21 -2.19
N SER A 631 14.23 8.09 -1.79
CA SER A 631 14.05 7.73 -0.37
C SER A 631 14.33 6.25 -0.14
N SER A 632 15.17 5.93 0.85
CA SER A 632 15.56 4.55 1.14
C SER A 632 14.36 3.72 1.65
N TYR A 633 13.66 4.14 2.70
CA TYR A 633 12.57 3.39 3.34
C TYR A 633 12.90 1.90 3.58
N ALA A 634 14.12 1.58 4.01
CA ALA A 634 14.44 0.20 4.42
C ALA A 634 13.64 -0.21 5.67
N THR A 635 13.41 0.76 6.55
CA THR A 635 12.58 0.71 7.74
C THR A 635 11.59 1.86 7.73
N TYR A 636 10.49 1.73 8.48
CA TYR A 636 9.66 2.88 8.75
C TYR A 636 10.31 3.70 9.86
N ASN A 637 10.66 4.95 9.57
CA ASN A 637 11.26 5.84 10.54
C ASN A 637 10.13 6.58 11.29
N GLN A 638 9.92 6.27 12.57
CA GLN A 638 8.86 6.89 13.38
C GLN A 638 9.07 8.41 13.57
N ASN A 639 10.22 8.96 13.21
CA ASN A 639 10.55 10.38 13.37
C ASN A 639 9.67 11.38 12.59
N ALA A 640 8.85 10.92 11.64
CA ALA A 640 7.97 11.77 10.82
C ALA A 640 6.50 11.82 11.31
N THR A 641 6.21 11.53 12.58
CA THR A 641 4.83 11.27 13.06
C THR A 641 3.80 12.35 12.72
N ILE A 642 4.11 13.65 12.81
CA ILE A 642 3.09 14.69 12.66
C ILE A 642 2.44 14.63 11.27
N ASN A 643 3.19 14.21 10.24
CA ASN A 643 2.72 14.08 8.86
C ASN A 643 2.51 12.60 8.43
N SER A 644 2.77 11.64 9.32
CA SER A 644 2.73 10.19 9.02
C SER A 644 1.34 9.63 8.69
N VAL A 645 0.29 10.37 9.04
CA VAL A 645 -1.11 10.00 8.83
C VAL A 645 -1.77 10.78 7.67
N GLY A 646 -0.95 11.37 6.79
CA GLY A 646 -1.42 12.24 5.72
C GLY A 646 -2.07 13.51 6.28
N THR A 647 -3.30 13.80 5.85
CA THR A 647 -4.12 14.92 6.34
C THR A 647 -4.82 14.64 7.68
N ALA A 648 -4.51 13.50 8.33
CA ALA A 648 -5.08 13.10 9.62
C ALA A 648 -6.62 12.96 9.63
N GLU A 649 -7.20 12.63 8.48
CA GLU A 649 -8.65 12.51 8.24
C GLU A 649 -9.39 11.61 9.25
N TYR A 650 -8.72 10.59 9.79
CA TYR A 650 -9.31 9.61 10.71
C TYR A 650 -8.94 9.87 12.17
N LEU A 651 -8.47 11.07 12.53
CA LEU A 651 -8.44 11.52 13.91
C LEU A 651 -9.85 11.74 14.46
N ILE A 652 -9.96 11.69 15.79
CA ILE A 652 -11.18 12.01 16.52
C ILE A 652 -11.32 13.55 16.52
N ASP A 653 -12.54 14.06 16.35
CA ASP A 653 -12.83 15.48 16.50
C ASP A 653 -12.46 15.94 17.92
N GLY A 654 -11.71 17.04 18.01
CA GLY A 654 -11.07 17.49 19.25
C GLY A 654 -9.69 16.88 19.54
N ALA A 655 -9.18 15.95 18.70
CA ALA A 655 -7.81 15.48 18.76
C ALA A 655 -6.91 16.19 17.73
N SER A 656 -5.67 16.47 18.12
CA SER A 656 -4.62 17.04 17.28
C SER A 656 -3.44 16.08 17.19
N SER A 657 -2.99 15.78 15.96
CA SER A 657 -1.78 14.96 15.72
C SER A 657 -0.51 15.62 16.26
N TYR A 658 -0.50 16.95 16.44
CA TYR A 658 0.64 17.66 17.02
C TYR A 658 0.91 17.21 18.46
N GLU A 659 -0.14 17.00 19.24
CA GLU A 659 -0.04 16.55 20.64
C GLU A 659 0.55 15.13 20.78
N ALA A 660 0.60 14.37 19.69
CA ALA A 660 1.23 13.05 19.69
C ALA A 660 2.76 13.10 19.88
N ILE A 661 3.37 14.29 19.91
CA ILE A 661 4.81 14.46 20.17
C ILE A 661 5.21 14.11 21.61
N TRP A 662 4.24 13.97 22.52
CA TRP A 662 4.43 13.67 23.94
C TRP A 662 4.09 12.21 24.25
N ALA A 663 5.05 11.39 24.69
CA ALA A 663 4.83 9.95 24.94
C ALA A 663 4.61 9.55 26.41
N GLN A 664 4.56 10.50 27.36
CA GLN A 664 4.42 10.20 28.79
C GLN A 664 2.99 10.39 29.33
N PRO A 665 2.53 9.55 30.27
CA PRO A 665 1.32 9.79 31.05
C PRO A 665 1.42 11.07 31.90
N LYS A 666 0.29 11.72 32.11
CA LYS A 666 0.19 12.94 32.93
C LYS A 666 -0.73 12.69 34.12
N PRO A 667 -0.19 12.50 35.34
CA PRO A 667 -0.98 12.48 36.57
C PRO A 667 -1.69 13.83 36.79
N ALA A 668 -2.91 13.80 37.31
CA ALA A 668 -3.68 15.01 37.64
C ALA A 668 -3.42 15.52 39.08
N SER A 669 -2.76 14.72 39.92
CA SER A 669 -2.36 15.06 41.29
C SER A 669 -0.86 14.86 41.48
N GLY A 670 -0.25 15.66 42.35
CA GLY A 670 1.14 15.46 42.78
C GLY A 670 1.35 14.22 43.64
N ASP A 671 0.28 13.73 44.30
CA ASP A 671 0.27 12.53 45.15
C ASP A 671 0.09 11.23 44.34
N LEU A 672 -0.11 11.34 43.03
CA LEU A 672 -0.18 10.20 42.11
C LEU A 672 1.14 10.07 41.37
N HIS A 673 1.98 9.17 41.83
CA HIS A 673 3.32 8.94 41.31
C HIS A 673 3.29 7.94 40.14
N LEU A 674 3.77 8.38 38.98
CA LEU A 674 4.03 7.49 37.84
C LEU A 674 5.38 6.79 38.04
N ILE A 675 5.34 5.49 38.26
CA ILE A 675 6.55 4.66 38.44
C ILE A 675 7.15 4.28 37.09
N SER A 676 6.31 3.80 36.17
CA SER A 676 6.74 3.43 34.82
C SER A 676 5.61 3.45 33.80
N TYR A 677 5.97 3.68 32.55
CA TYR A 677 5.07 3.57 31.42
C TYR A 677 5.78 2.92 30.24
N GLU A 678 5.23 1.80 29.78
CA GLU A 678 5.78 1.08 28.64
C GLU A 678 4.68 0.54 27.74
N LYS A 679 4.89 0.59 26.43
CA LYS A 679 4.05 -0.10 25.45
C LYS A 679 4.77 -1.34 24.96
N ARG A 680 4.17 -2.51 25.17
CA ARG A 680 4.69 -3.79 24.70
C ARG A 680 3.56 -4.49 23.94
N GLU A 681 3.85 -4.87 22.70
CA GLU A 681 2.92 -5.64 21.86
C GLU A 681 1.50 -5.02 21.74
N GLY A 682 1.43 -3.70 21.60
CA GLY A 682 0.17 -2.96 21.49
C GLY A 682 -0.62 -2.81 22.80
N VAL A 683 -0.05 -3.24 23.93
CA VAL A 683 -0.60 -3.06 25.28
C VAL A 683 0.22 -2.02 26.03
N ALA A 684 -0.45 -1.05 26.64
CA ALA A 684 0.19 -0.06 27.50
C ALA A 684 0.17 -0.54 28.95
N TYR A 685 1.32 -0.57 29.60
CA TYR A 685 1.51 -0.91 31.00
C TYR A 685 1.85 0.36 31.76
N VAL A 686 1.03 0.71 32.74
CA VAL A 686 1.13 1.94 33.53
C VAL A 686 1.26 1.53 34.98
N SER A 687 2.44 1.72 35.57
CA SER A 687 2.67 1.44 36.98
C SER A 687 2.59 2.72 37.78
N VAL A 688 1.73 2.74 38.80
CA VAL A 688 1.48 3.92 39.63
C VAL A 688 1.46 3.58 41.11
N GLU A 689 1.72 4.60 41.92
CA GLU A 689 1.55 4.62 43.38
C GLU A 689 0.71 5.86 43.72
N ASN A 690 -0.44 5.66 44.36
CA ASN A 690 -1.36 6.74 44.71
C ASN A 690 -1.47 6.89 46.23
N ASP A 691 -0.68 7.79 46.80
CA ASP A 691 -0.65 8.06 48.23
C ASP A 691 -1.74 9.04 48.69
N GLY A 692 -2.44 9.65 47.73
CA GLY A 692 -3.49 10.63 47.96
C GLY A 692 -4.91 10.07 47.85
N GLY A 693 -5.84 10.97 47.53
CA GLY A 693 -7.22 10.62 47.21
C GLY A 693 -7.36 9.98 45.82
N GLU A 694 -8.60 9.72 45.41
CA GLU A 694 -8.88 9.32 44.03
C GLU A 694 -8.36 10.38 43.05
N ALA A 695 -7.56 9.96 42.06
CA ALA A 695 -6.89 10.87 41.13
C ALA A 695 -6.91 10.32 39.70
N ALA A 696 -6.96 11.23 38.72
CA ALA A 696 -6.94 10.86 37.32
C ALA A 696 -5.52 10.78 36.75
N ILE A 697 -5.29 9.92 35.77
CA ILE A 697 -4.08 9.89 34.95
C ILE A 697 -4.42 9.85 33.47
N SER A 698 -3.86 10.79 32.70
CA SER A 698 -4.07 10.89 31.25
C SER A 698 -2.99 10.16 30.47
N LEU A 699 -3.39 9.15 29.69
CA LEU A 699 -2.47 8.32 28.91
C LEU A 699 -2.27 8.88 27.49
N PRO A 700 -1.06 8.78 26.91
CA PRO A 700 -0.80 9.20 25.53
C PRO A 700 -1.32 8.15 24.55
N ILE A 701 -2.65 8.02 24.53
CA ILE A 701 -3.44 7.07 23.73
C ILE A 701 -4.76 7.77 23.38
N TYR A 702 -5.12 7.85 22.10
CA TYR A 702 -6.42 8.37 21.69
C TYR A 702 -7.54 7.36 21.96
N ASN A 703 -8.64 7.86 22.53
CA ASN A 703 -9.79 7.06 22.87
C ASN A 703 -10.73 6.85 21.67
N TYR A 704 -10.32 5.99 20.74
CA TYR A 704 -11.18 5.48 19.65
C TYR A 704 -12.29 4.52 20.13
N GLY A 705 -12.46 4.33 21.44
CA GLY A 705 -13.38 3.37 22.03
C GLY A 705 -12.90 1.92 21.95
N ASN A 706 -13.60 1.03 22.65
CA ASN A 706 -13.28 -0.39 22.76
C ASN A 706 -11.89 -0.69 23.37
N TYR A 707 -11.44 0.15 24.30
CA TYR A 707 -10.31 -0.15 25.17
C TYR A 707 -10.78 -0.81 26.46
N TYR A 708 -9.93 -1.67 27.00
CA TYR A 708 -10.10 -2.30 28.31
C TYR A 708 -8.89 -1.97 29.18
N ALA A 709 -9.13 -1.50 30.39
CA ALA A 709 -8.11 -1.23 31.39
C ALA A 709 -8.36 -2.13 32.61
N ALA A 710 -7.35 -2.88 33.04
CA ALA A 710 -7.42 -3.69 34.25
C ALA A 710 -6.04 -3.82 34.92
N ASP A 711 -6.03 -4.13 36.21
CA ASP A 711 -4.81 -4.53 36.91
C ASP A 711 -4.46 -6.01 36.66
N GLU A 712 -3.37 -6.48 37.28
CA GLU A 712 -2.92 -7.88 37.20
C GLU A 712 -3.94 -8.90 37.77
N SER A 713 -4.83 -8.48 38.67
CA SER A 713 -5.91 -9.32 39.20
C SER A 713 -7.11 -9.43 38.25
N GLY A 714 -7.15 -8.59 37.20
CA GLY A 714 -8.25 -8.46 36.26
C GLY A 714 -9.33 -7.48 36.72
N ALA A 715 -9.10 -6.73 37.80
CA ALA A 715 -10.04 -5.72 38.28
C ALA A 715 -10.08 -4.55 37.27
N PRO A 716 -11.29 -4.17 36.77
CA PRO A 716 -11.40 -3.19 35.70
C PRO A 716 -11.26 -1.75 36.22
N PHE A 717 -10.67 -0.89 35.39
CA PHE A 717 -10.59 0.55 35.61
C PHE A 717 -11.52 1.30 34.66
N ALA A 718 -12.17 2.35 35.17
CA ALA A 718 -13.01 3.21 34.35
C ALA A 718 -12.15 4.01 33.36
N ILE A 719 -12.54 3.98 32.08
CA ILE A 719 -11.93 4.78 31.02
C ILE A 719 -12.88 5.91 30.64
N THR A 720 -12.36 7.14 30.65
CA THR A 720 -13.04 8.32 30.11
C THR A 720 -12.16 8.99 29.04
N SER A 721 -12.74 9.95 28.32
CA SER A 721 -11.99 10.81 27.39
C SER A 721 -11.65 12.13 28.08
N GLY A 722 -10.37 12.46 28.15
CA GLY A 722 -9.88 13.74 28.64
C GLY A 722 -9.61 14.76 27.53
N GLU A 723 -8.75 15.73 27.85
CA GLU A 723 -8.21 16.69 26.89
C GLU A 723 -7.59 15.98 25.68
N ASN A 724 -7.76 16.57 24.50
CA ASN A 724 -7.26 16.04 23.23
C ASN A 724 -7.73 14.60 22.91
N MET A 725 -8.88 14.19 23.46
CA MET A 725 -9.46 12.85 23.32
C MET A 725 -8.54 11.72 23.80
N ARG A 726 -7.67 12.00 24.77
CA ARG A 726 -6.81 10.99 25.41
C ARG A 726 -7.60 10.09 26.36
N ILE A 727 -7.19 8.84 26.48
CA ILE A 727 -7.67 7.92 27.53
C ILE A 727 -7.29 8.48 28.89
N VAL A 728 -8.27 8.62 29.78
CA VAL A 728 -8.06 8.96 31.19
C VAL A 728 -8.53 7.80 32.05
N LEU A 729 -7.68 7.38 32.98
CA LEU A 729 -8.01 6.40 34.02
C LEU A 729 -8.25 7.10 35.34
N THR A 730 -9.22 6.61 36.11
CA THR A 730 -9.45 7.04 37.50
C THR A 730 -8.79 6.04 38.44
N ILE A 731 -7.80 6.49 39.20
CA ILE A 731 -6.98 5.67 40.10
C ILE A 731 -7.52 5.82 41.54
N PRO A 732 -7.95 4.73 42.19
CA PRO A 732 -8.43 4.77 43.58
C PRO A 732 -7.35 5.22 44.56
N ALA A 733 -7.77 5.80 45.69
CA ALA A 733 -6.89 6.13 46.80
C ALA A 733 -6.17 4.88 47.34
N GLY A 734 -4.86 4.97 47.59
CA GLY A 734 -4.04 3.87 48.10
C GLY A 734 -3.74 2.75 47.09
N TYR A 735 -4.03 2.95 45.80
CA TYR A 735 -3.71 1.96 44.78
C TYR A 735 -2.21 2.01 44.41
N THR A 736 -1.56 0.86 44.50
CA THR A 736 -0.19 0.64 44.02
C THR A 736 -0.17 -0.61 43.16
N GLY A 737 0.27 -0.47 41.91
CA GLY A 737 0.34 -1.60 40.99
C GLY A 737 0.40 -1.19 39.53
N THR A 738 0.36 -2.19 38.65
CA THR A 738 0.43 -2.01 37.20
C THR A 738 -0.93 -2.22 36.56
N ILE A 739 -1.38 -1.23 35.80
CA ILE A 739 -2.62 -1.26 35.01
C ILE A 739 -2.23 -1.48 33.55
N HIS A 740 -2.85 -2.46 32.91
CA HIS A 740 -2.68 -2.70 31.48
C HIS A 740 -3.90 -2.18 30.70
N VAL A 741 -3.64 -1.39 29.66
CA VAL A 741 -4.65 -0.83 28.76
C VAL A 741 -4.46 -1.39 27.36
N ARG A 742 -5.49 -2.04 26.81
CA ARG A 742 -5.44 -2.68 25.49
C ARG A 742 -6.68 -2.42 24.68
N TYR A 743 -6.51 -2.30 23.36
CA TYR A 743 -7.64 -2.28 22.42
C TYR A 743 -8.23 -3.69 22.26
N HIS A 744 -9.56 -3.78 22.24
CA HIS A 744 -10.27 -5.03 22.06
C HIS A 744 -11.44 -4.89 21.08
N ALA A 745 -11.28 -5.41 19.87
CA ALA A 745 -12.33 -5.38 18.85
C ALA A 745 -13.59 -6.11 19.35
N PRO A 746 -14.81 -5.54 19.18
CA PRO A 746 -16.03 -6.16 19.65
C PRO A 746 -16.26 -7.58 19.11
N GLY A 747 -16.64 -8.52 19.98
CA GLY A 747 -16.79 -9.93 19.62
C GLY A 747 -17.83 -10.20 18.52
N TYR A 748 -18.90 -9.39 18.44
CA TYR A 748 -19.92 -9.55 17.41
C TYR A 748 -19.41 -9.21 15.99
N TRP A 749 -18.27 -8.52 15.85
CA TRP A 749 -17.64 -8.30 14.54
C TRP A 749 -17.19 -9.60 13.87
N ARG A 750 -16.90 -10.64 14.67
CA ARG A 750 -16.54 -11.97 14.17
C ARG A 750 -17.65 -12.60 13.32
N ALA A 751 -18.92 -12.27 13.57
CA ALA A 751 -20.04 -12.76 12.76
C ALA A 751 -19.96 -12.27 11.31
N PHE A 752 -19.52 -11.01 11.09
CA PHE A 752 -19.34 -10.45 9.74
C PHE A 752 -18.13 -11.06 9.02
N GLU A 753 -17.09 -11.43 9.75
CA GLU A 753 -15.94 -12.17 9.23
C GLU A 753 -16.34 -13.55 8.74
N VAL A 754 -17.14 -14.28 9.53
CA VAL A 754 -17.71 -15.58 9.14
C VAL A 754 -18.60 -15.43 7.91
N LEU A 755 -19.43 -14.38 7.82
CA LEU A 755 -20.27 -14.12 6.66
C LEU A 755 -19.44 -13.95 5.37
N SER A 756 -18.34 -13.19 5.43
CA SER A 756 -17.43 -13.03 4.30
C SER A 756 -16.70 -14.32 3.94
N ALA A 757 -16.26 -15.10 4.93
CA ALA A 757 -15.64 -16.40 4.70
C ALA A 757 -16.60 -17.39 4.02
N VAL A 758 -17.84 -17.49 4.49
CA VAL A 758 -18.88 -18.34 3.89
C VAL A 758 -19.20 -17.88 2.46
N SER A 759 -19.29 -16.56 2.23
CA SER A 759 -19.51 -16.00 0.90
C SER A 759 -18.37 -16.39 -0.06
N LEU A 760 -17.12 -16.30 0.38
CA LEU A 760 -15.94 -16.70 -0.39
C LEU A 760 -15.95 -18.21 -0.72
N LEU A 761 -16.20 -19.06 0.28
CA LEU A 761 -16.30 -20.51 0.09
C LEU A 761 -17.44 -20.88 -0.86
N GLY A 762 -18.58 -20.18 -0.78
CA GLY A 762 -19.70 -20.34 -1.70
C GLY A 762 -19.33 -20.05 -3.16
N VAL A 763 -18.56 -18.98 -3.41
CA VAL A 763 -18.05 -18.65 -4.75
C VAL A 763 -17.11 -19.74 -5.28
N ILE A 764 -16.18 -20.21 -4.45
CA ILE A 764 -15.23 -21.28 -4.81
C ILE A 764 -15.99 -22.58 -5.14
N GLY A 765 -16.95 -22.96 -4.30
CA GLY A 765 -17.80 -24.14 -4.49
C GLY A 765 -18.62 -24.07 -5.78
N CYS A 766 -19.29 -22.94 -6.03
CA CYS A 766 -20.04 -22.71 -7.28
C CYS A 766 -19.12 -22.77 -8.52
N GLY A 767 -17.92 -22.20 -8.43
CA GLY A 767 -16.93 -22.25 -9.49
C GLY A 767 -16.44 -23.67 -9.79
N ALA A 768 -16.18 -24.47 -8.75
CA ALA A 768 -15.78 -25.86 -8.88
C ALA A 768 -16.90 -26.72 -9.49
N PHE A 769 -18.14 -26.55 -9.05
CA PHE A 769 -19.31 -27.24 -9.60
C PHE A 769 -19.55 -26.89 -11.07
N ALA A 770 -19.48 -25.60 -11.43
CA ALA A 770 -19.62 -25.15 -12.81
C ALA A 770 -18.52 -25.72 -13.74
N ARG A 771 -17.29 -25.87 -13.25
CA ARG A 771 -16.20 -26.54 -13.99
C ARG A 771 -16.45 -28.04 -14.16
N ARG A 772 -16.95 -28.74 -13.14
CA ARG A 772 -17.28 -30.18 -13.23
C ARG A 772 -18.36 -30.43 -14.29
N LYS A 773 -19.45 -29.66 -14.27
CA LYS A 773 -20.55 -29.80 -15.25
C LYS A 773 -20.14 -29.55 -16.71
N ARG A 774 -19.06 -28.80 -16.95
CA ARG A 774 -18.48 -28.61 -18.30
C ARG A 774 -17.56 -29.75 -18.74
N ARG A 775 -17.07 -30.57 -17.81
CA ARG A 775 -16.16 -31.71 -18.08
C ARG A 775 -16.91 -33.03 -18.27
N THR A 776 -18.14 -33.14 -17.79
CA THR A 776 -19.01 -34.29 -18.10
C THR A 776 -19.46 -34.16 -19.56
N PRO A 777 -19.09 -35.08 -20.47
CA PRO A 777 -19.71 -35.12 -21.79
C PRO A 777 -21.20 -35.36 -21.60
N ALA A 778 -22.04 -34.66 -22.36
CA ALA A 778 -23.44 -35.03 -22.47
C ALA A 778 -23.49 -36.46 -23.01
N THR A 779 -23.77 -37.43 -22.14
CA THR A 779 -24.25 -38.75 -22.58
C THR A 779 -25.60 -38.50 -23.23
N VAL A 780 -25.63 -38.73 -24.55
CA VAL A 780 -26.83 -38.69 -25.41
C VAL A 780 -27.90 -39.61 -24.86
#